data_AF-A0A1F3E997-F1
#
_entry.id   AF-A0A1F3E997-F1
#
_cell.length_a   1.000
_cell.length_b   1.000
_cell.length_c   1.000
_cell.angle_alpha   90.00
_cell.angle_beta   90.00
_cell.angle_gamma   90.00
#
_symmetry.space_group_name_H-M   'P 1'
#
loop_
_entity.id
_entity.type
_entity.pdbx_description
1 polymer ?
#
loop_
_entity_poly.entity_id
_entity_poly.type
_entity_poly.pdbx_seq_one_letter_code
_entity_poly.pdbx_strand_id
1 'polypeptide(L)'
;MSTNFKSNNQYKIKWNASAIFYELVADNNNELLFPIINRLHFQLNKYLFYYENSFLDAFEIQSNEWPNYIGLQAIRKNKVIVNRDLFSLLLLFNGQNSIETIYKNFSKKIIEIMIIDQGECKKYKTTTNSFSGFLRIIKLLYKNDILKLKSLIINSENSSKELIQNYFNIDEILARKETQAIVKERICKVPCDNTNKVLLLGDTKGSATIGLLYLASYIKQNGINVSCRLNNFSSKETLEQDIKNSINKLNPTIVGISLKWFLHIARVLEIAKYIKDIDKNIKVVLGGNTASYYWNEIIQNENIDYIILGDGEEPLLKLCKNDTEIPNLVSKQNNAVLNTQISYRQGKNNNNHIFLSDLNDIFISRKDPYLSDYLYVNTGKGCDWNCFYCAGCRETQIVIFNRSNAFVRDINTIRNDIQIFKKINSTLMFDFDIPTQDDVEFYKNIWKGIDLSRYFCIFFFWAVPSDELVDLIHQTFFYSYLYIDLPSFDQEKRMRLEKEGLTKNQPTNEEIIHFCDKCEELENISFGICTIWGTPYFSIKEASSSEEIVSNLYKNYNSFIGVECMKLHAQPGAPILRQLDRFEMYSDADNYQQFYNFSVLNHKLDKEQKDIYPYINFKDSLLQKQVNYSLQDISNKILKSIENKKYLDVIIESNKEEIEKLYNKGIIKGKADNISADSFNSVEDIKQNNMLHGFENDLFFKYIIQKLNGQIL
;
A
#
# COMPACT_ATOMS: atom_id res chain seq x y z
N MET A 1 34.72 10.43 5.84
CA MET A 1 35.93 9.67 5.47
C MET A 1 36.22 9.90 3.99
N SER A 2 37.47 10.18 3.64
CA SER A 2 37.93 10.50 2.28
C SER A 2 38.19 9.24 1.43
N THR A 3 37.50 9.17 0.30
CA THR A 3 37.91 8.68 -1.04
C THR A 3 38.80 7.42 -1.16
N ASN A 4 38.22 6.37 -1.77
CA ASN A 4 38.87 5.59 -2.83
C ASN A 4 37.83 4.84 -3.67
N PHE A 5 37.12 5.56 -4.55
CA PHE A 5 36.35 4.95 -5.64
C PHE A 5 37.06 5.25 -6.96
N LYS A 6 37.54 4.20 -7.64
CA LYS A 6 38.21 4.32 -8.94
C LYS A 6 37.24 4.90 -9.97
N SER A 7 37.53 6.10 -10.45
CA SER A 7 36.83 6.75 -11.57
C SER A 7 37.29 6.15 -12.89
N ASN A 8 36.44 5.37 -13.54
CA ASN A 8 36.54 5.07 -14.97
C ASN A 8 35.19 5.38 -15.63
N ASN A 9 34.88 6.68 -15.79
CA ASN A 9 33.70 7.13 -16.52
C ASN A 9 34.12 7.67 -17.90
N GLN A 10 34.01 6.84 -18.94
CA GLN A 10 33.75 7.34 -20.28
C GLN A 10 32.26 7.72 -20.36
N TYR A 11 31.99 9.00 -20.58
CA TYR A 11 30.64 9.56 -20.69
C TYR A 11 29.87 8.94 -21.87
N LYS A 12 28.92 8.04 -21.58
CA LYS A 12 27.98 7.47 -22.56
C LYS A 12 26.61 8.15 -22.45
N ILE A 13 26.18 8.83 -23.50
CA ILE A 13 24.79 9.30 -23.67
C ILE A 13 23.88 8.06 -23.71
N LYS A 14 22.97 7.91 -22.75
CA LYS A 14 21.97 6.82 -22.70
C LYS A 14 20.61 7.34 -23.19
N TRP A 15 20.05 6.72 -24.22
CA TRP A 15 18.67 6.99 -24.66
C TRP A 15 17.69 6.16 -23.82
N ASN A 16 16.42 6.58 -23.73
CA ASN A 16 15.46 6.02 -22.76
C ASN A 16 14.31 5.27 -23.45
N ALA A 17 14.42 3.95 -23.63
CA ALA A 17 13.40 3.17 -24.32
C ALA A 17 12.05 3.10 -23.58
N SER A 18 12.01 3.27 -22.25
CA SER A 18 10.77 3.32 -21.46
C SER A 18 10.02 4.63 -21.62
N ALA A 19 10.69 5.78 -21.51
CA ALA A 19 10.08 7.08 -21.79
C ALA A 19 9.72 7.20 -23.27
N ILE A 20 10.57 6.68 -24.16
CA ILE A 20 10.23 6.50 -25.57
C ILE A 20 8.95 5.67 -25.67
N PHE A 21 8.83 4.45 -25.14
CA PHE A 21 7.56 3.69 -25.23
C PHE A 21 6.34 4.42 -24.62
N TYR A 22 6.49 5.09 -23.47
CA TYR A 22 5.39 5.84 -22.85
C TYR A 22 4.96 7.06 -23.68
N GLU A 23 5.91 7.85 -24.20
CA GLU A 23 5.66 8.99 -25.11
C GLU A 23 5.12 8.51 -26.47
N LEU A 24 5.72 7.44 -27.02
CA LEU A 24 5.39 6.86 -28.32
C LEU A 24 3.99 6.21 -28.36
N VAL A 25 3.50 5.66 -27.24
CA VAL A 25 2.17 5.02 -27.13
C VAL A 25 1.17 5.94 -26.40
N ALA A 26 1.54 7.15 -26.00
CA ALA A 26 0.57 8.15 -25.53
C ALA A 26 -0.23 8.74 -26.70
N ASP A 27 0.38 8.84 -27.88
CA ASP A 27 -0.24 9.33 -29.10
C ASP A 27 -0.65 8.16 -30.02
N ASN A 28 -1.85 7.62 -29.80
CA ASN A 28 -2.37 6.42 -30.49
C ASN A 28 -2.49 6.56 -32.03
N ASN A 29 -2.27 7.76 -32.57
CA ASN A 29 -2.47 8.08 -34.00
C ASN A 29 -1.17 8.43 -34.73
N ASN A 30 -0.01 8.40 -34.06
CA ASN A 30 1.24 8.80 -34.69
C ASN A 30 1.92 7.60 -35.39
N GLU A 31 1.46 7.29 -36.61
CA GLU A 31 1.99 6.20 -37.45
C GLU A 31 3.50 6.31 -37.72
N LEU A 32 4.08 7.51 -37.58
CA LEU A 32 5.53 7.75 -37.74
C LEU A 32 6.37 7.01 -36.68
N LEU A 33 5.74 6.56 -35.60
CA LEU A 33 6.41 5.94 -34.45
C LEU A 33 6.42 4.40 -34.50
N PHE A 34 5.61 3.81 -35.38
CA PHE A 34 5.48 2.36 -35.52
C PHE A 34 6.81 1.65 -35.82
N PRO A 35 7.72 2.17 -36.66
CA PRO A 35 9.00 1.53 -36.93
C PRO A 35 9.88 1.29 -35.68
N ILE A 36 9.75 2.13 -34.64
CA ILE A 36 10.49 2.00 -33.38
C ILE A 36 9.78 1.03 -32.44
N ILE A 37 8.47 1.22 -32.25
CA ILE A 37 7.65 0.40 -31.34
C ILE A 37 7.72 -1.08 -31.74
N ASN A 38 7.68 -1.35 -33.04
CA ASN A 38 7.78 -2.69 -33.63
C ASN A 38 9.03 -3.46 -33.21
N ARG A 39 10.11 -2.74 -32.87
CA ARG A 39 11.44 -3.28 -32.55
C ARG A 39 11.69 -3.41 -31.05
N LEU A 40 10.70 -3.12 -30.20
CA LEU A 40 10.84 -3.31 -28.76
C LEU A 40 10.74 -4.79 -28.38
N HIS A 41 11.57 -5.19 -27.42
CA HIS A 41 11.61 -6.55 -26.89
C HIS A 41 11.08 -6.54 -25.46
N PHE A 42 9.97 -7.23 -25.25
CA PHE A 42 9.37 -7.43 -23.94
C PHE A 42 9.60 -8.86 -23.48
N GLN A 43 9.73 -9.03 -22.17
CA GLN A 43 9.74 -10.31 -21.49
C GLN A 43 8.55 -10.41 -20.53
N LEU A 44 7.95 -11.60 -20.43
CA LEU A 44 6.96 -11.91 -19.41
C LEU A 44 7.59 -11.74 -18.04
N ASN A 45 6.90 -11.07 -17.13
CA ASN A 45 7.36 -10.93 -15.76
C ASN A 45 7.44 -12.33 -15.12
N LYS A 46 8.60 -12.68 -14.55
CA LYS A 46 8.78 -13.96 -13.84
C LYS A 46 8.01 -14.03 -12.52
N TYR A 47 7.66 -12.89 -11.93
CA TYR A 47 6.93 -12.79 -10.66
C TYR A 47 5.45 -12.47 -10.89
N LEU A 48 4.68 -13.48 -11.33
CA LEU A 48 3.24 -13.39 -11.50
C LEU A 48 2.50 -14.38 -10.60
N PHE A 49 1.53 -13.86 -9.85
CA PHE A 49 0.58 -14.67 -9.10
C PHE A 49 -0.58 -15.09 -10.01
N TYR A 50 -1.03 -16.34 -9.88
CA TYR A 50 -2.15 -16.89 -10.63
C TYR A 50 -3.32 -17.14 -9.70
N TYR A 51 -4.47 -16.53 -10.00
CA TYR A 51 -5.67 -16.71 -9.23
C TYR A 51 -6.40 -18.02 -9.54
N GLU A 52 -7.09 -18.53 -8.54
CA GLU A 52 -8.02 -19.66 -8.64
C GLU A 52 -9.36 -19.23 -9.24
N ASN A 53 -10.19 -20.19 -9.66
CA ASN A 53 -11.44 -19.92 -10.36
C ASN A 53 -12.46 -19.11 -9.53
N SER A 54 -12.37 -19.16 -8.19
CA SER A 54 -13.21 -18.34 -7.28
C SER A 54 -13.04 -16.84 -7.54
N PHE A 55 -11.86 -16.41 -7.97
CA PHE A 55 -11.62 -15.04 -8.41
C PHE A 55 -12.41 -14.69 -9.67
N LEU A 56 -12.48 -15.60 -10.65
CA LEU A 56 -13.23 -15.39 -11.88
C LEU A 56 -14.75 -15.27 -11.59
N ASP A 57 -15.26 -16.11 -10.68
CA ASP A 57 -16.65 -16.04 -10.19
C ASP A 57 -16.98 -14.67 -9.56
N ALA A 58 -16.07 -14.14 -8.74
CA ALA A 58 -16.25 -12.84 -8.09
C ALA A 58 -16.44 -11.69 -9.10
N PHE A 59 -15.87 -11.81 -10.30
CA PHE A 59 -16.01 -10.84 -11.38
C PHE A 59 -16.98 -11.29 -12.48
N GLU A 60 -17.96 -12.13 -12.14
CA GLU A 60 -19.12 -12.50 -12.97
C GLU A 60 -18.75 -13.28 -14.24
N ILE A 61 -17.58 -13.94 -14.26
CA ILE A 61 -17.24 -14.91 -15.31
C ILE A 61 -17.87 -16.24 -14.95
N GLN A 62 -18.78 -16.71 -15.82
CA GLN A 62 -19.53 -17.93 -15.61
C GLN A 62 -18.61 -19.16 -15.56
N SER A 63 -19.01 -20.17 -14.79
CA SER A 63 -18.17 -21.35 -14.53
C SER A 63 -17.83 -22.18 -15.78
N ASN A 64 -18.73 -22.19 -16.77
CA ASN A 64 -18.48 -22.77 -18.09
C ASN A 64 -17.42 -22.00 -18.91
N GLU A 65 -17.16 -20.73 -18.60
CA GLU A 65 -16.14 -19.90 -19.26
C GLU A 65 -14.78 -19.90 -18.55
N TRP A 66 -14.68 -20.40 -17.32
CA TRP A 66 -13.41 -20.41 -16.56
C TRP A 66 -12.23 -21.01 -17.33
N PRO A 67 -12.36 -22.12 -18.09
CA PRO A 67 -11.24 -22.66 -18.87
C PRO A 67 -10.67 -21.69 -19.93
N ASN A 68 -11.41 -20.62 -20.26
CA ASN A 68 -11.03 -19.62 -21.25
C ASN A 68 -10.35 -18.38 -20.65
N TYR A 69 -10.29 -18.23 -19.32
CA TYR A 69 -9.75 -17.05 -18.66
C TYR A 69 -8.76 -17.39 -17.55
N ILE A 70 -7.80 -16.51 -17.33
CA ILE A 70 -6.76 -16.66 -16.31
C ILE A 70 -6.63 -15.34 -15.56
N GLY A 71 -6.78 -15.38 -14.23
CA GLY A 71 -6.49 -14.25 -13.36
C GLY A 71 -5.01 -14.17 -13.00
N LEU A 72 -4.43 -13.00 -13.13
CA LEU A 72 -3.01 -12.71 -12.93
C LEU A 72 -2.81 -11.45 -12.09
N GLN A 73 -1.72 -11.38 -11.33
CA GLN A 73 -1.29 -10.14 -10.69
C GLN A 73 0.23 -10.11 -10.49
N ALA A 74 0.85 -8.96 -10.77
CA ALA A 74 2.19 -8.62 -10.30
C ALA A 74 2.11 -7.90 -8.95
N ILE A 75 3.14 -8.04 -8.11
CA ILE A 75 3.18 -7.46 -6.76
C ILE A 75 2.89 -5.94 -6.78
N ARG A 76 1.99 -5.48 -5.90
CA ARG A 76 1.52 -4.07 -5.82
C ARG A 76 0.97 -3.48 -7.14
N LYS A 77 0.45 -4.31 -8.05
CA LYS A 77 -0.26 -3.87 -9.27
C LYS A 77 -1.71 -4.34 -9.29
N ASN A 78 -2.48 -3.78 -10.22
CA ASN A 78 -3.86 -4.17 -10.43
C ASN A 78 -3.96 -5.67 -10.77
N LYS A 79 -5.08 -6.26 -10.37
CA LYS A 79 -5.43 -7.63 -10.75
C LYS A 79 -5.96 -7.61 -12.19
N VAL A 80 -5.56 -8.60 -12.97
CA VAL A 80 -5.86 -8.66 -14.40
C VAL A 80 -6.47 -10.01 -14.72
N ILE A 81 -7.50 -10.03 -15.57
CA ILE A 81 -8.03 -11.26 -16.17
C ILE A 81 -7.70 -11.23 -17.65
N VAL A 82 -7.05 -12.28 -18.16
CA VAL A 82 -6.74 -12.43 -19.59
C VAL A 82 -7.44 -13.65 -20.15
N ASN A 83 -7.88 -13.61 -21.41
CA ASN A 83 -8.36 -14.82 -22.07
C ASN A 83 -7.20 -15.75 -22.47
N ARG A 84 -7.50 -17.02 -22.75
CA ARG A 84 -6.51 -18.07 -23.06
C ARG A 84 -5.66 -17.75 -24.29
N ASP A 85 -6.24 -17.09 -25.30
CA ASP A 85 -5.48 -16.63 -26.46
C ASP A 85 -4.45 -15.54 -26.06
N LEU A 86 -4.85 -14.52 -25.28
CA LEU A 86 -3.90 -13.52 -24.79
C LEU A 86 -2.83 -14.15 -23.88
N PHE A 87 -3.21 -15.10 -23.04
CA PHE A 87 -2.23 -15.82 -22.21
C PHE A 87 -1.21 -16.61 -23.06
N SER A 88 -1.66 -17.26 -24.13
CA SER A 88 -0.76 -17.96 -25.06
C SER A 88 0.23 -16.98 -25.73
N LEU A 89 -0.25 -15.79 -26.09
CA LEU A 89 0.58 -14.70 -26.59
C LEU A 89 1.61 -14.21 -25.55
N LEU A 90 1.24 -14.16 -24.26
CA LEU A 90 2.16 -13.76 -23.19
C LEU A 90 3.42 -14.64 -23.14
N LEU A 91 3.28 -15.94 -23.44
CA LEU A 91 4.40 -16.89 -23.45
C LEU A 91 5.41 -16.63 -24.58
N LEU A 92 5.04 -15.85 -25.61
CA LEU A 92 5.93 -15.47 -26.71
C LEU A 92 6.86 -14.30 -26.36
N PHE A 93 6.54 -13.55 -25.29
CA PHE A 93 7.38 -12.48 -24.77
C PHE A 93 8.51 -13.07 -23.93
N ASN A 94 9.56 -13.55 -24.60
CA ASN A 94 10.76 -14.13 -23.98
C ASN A 94 11.95 -13.14 -23.94
N GLY A 95 11.72 -11.88 -24.33
CA GLY A 95 12.77 -10.86 -24.46
C GLY A 95 13.73 -11.05 -25.64
N GLN A 96 13.48 -12.03 -26.53
CA GLN A 96 14.27 -12.27 -27.74
C GLN A 96 13.53 -11.83 -29.00
N ASN A 97 12.20 -11.94 -29.02
CA ASN A 97 11.39 -11.54 -30.15
C ASN A 97 10.90 -10.09 -30.03
N SER A 98 10.89 -9.37 -31.15
CA SER A 98 10.31 -8.04 -31.23
C SER A 98 8.77 -8.09 -31.25
N ILE A 99 8.12 -6.98 -30.87
CA ILE A 99 6.67 -6.80 -30.98
C ILE A 99 6.15 -7.18 -32.37
N GLU A 100 6.84 -6.77 -33.43
CA GLU A 100 6.43 -7.05 -34.81
C GLU A 100 6.52 -8.54 -35.15
N THR A 101 7.61 -9.21 -34.75
CA THR A 101 7.76 -10.66 -34.96
C THR A 101 6.67 -11.42 -34.25
N ILE A 102 6.35 -11.06 -33.00
CA ILE A 102 5.26 -11.69 -32.25
C ILE A 102 3.92 -11.43 -32.93
N TYR A 103 3.63 -10.19 -33.31
CA TYR A 103 2.36 -9.81 -33.97
C TYR A 103 2.13 -10.57 -35.29
N LYS A 104 3.16 -10.65 -36.15
CA LYS A 104 3.06 -11.36 -37.45
C LYS A 104 2.79 -12.86 -37.29
N ASN A 105 3.36 -13.47 -36.25
CA ASN A 105 3.17 -14.90 -35.97
C ASN A 105 1.91 -15.20 -35.15
N PHE A 106 1.29 -14.19 -34.53
CA PHE A 106 0.08 -14.31 -33.71
C PHE A 106 -1.14 -13.63 -34.37
N SER A 107 -1.58 -14.16 -35.51
CA SER A 107 -2.68 -13.54 -36.30
C SER A 107 -4.04 -14.21 -36.09
N LYS A 108 -5.13 -13.48 -36.39
CA LYS A 108 -6.53 -13.96 -36.42
C LYS A 108 -7.07 -14.49 -35.08
N LYS A 109 -6.57 -13.99 -33.95
CA LYS A 109 -7.06 -14.32 -32.61
C LYS A 109 -7.81 -13.16 -31.99
N ILE A 110 -8.74 -13.48 -31.09
CA ILE A 110 -9.42 -12.49 -30.25
C ILE A 110 -8.66 -12.47 -28.93
N ILE A 111 -8.06 -11.33 -28.59
CA ILE A 111 -7.35 -11.16 -27.33
C ILE A 111 -8.14 -10.19 -26.44
N GLU A 112 -8.21 -10.55 -25.16
CA GLU A 112 -9.03 -9.83 -24.19
C GLU A 112 -8.29 -9.71 -22.87
N ILE A 113 -8.34 -8.50 -22.30
CA ILE A 113 -7.80 -8.16 -20.98
C ILE A 113 -8.86 -7.39 -20.19
N MET A 114 -9.06 -7.77 -18.93
CA MET A 114 -9.86 -7.04 -17.97
C MET A 114 -8.97 -6.54 -16.84
N ILE A 115 -9.03 -5.26 -16.51
CA ILE A 115 -8.26 -4.65 -15.42
C ILE A 115 -9.21 -4.35 -14.28
N ILE A 116 -8.89 -4.88 -13.10
CA ILE A 116 -9.65 -4.66 -11.87
C ILE A 116 -8.96 -3.57 -11.08
N ASP A 117 -9.64 -2.43 -10.93
CA ASP A 117 -9.15 -1.25 -10.25
C ASP A 117 -10.26 -0.72 -9.33
N GLN A 118 -10.01 -0.74 -8.02
CA GLN A 118 -10.96 -0.28 -6.98
C GLN A 118 -12.38 -0.87 -7.09
N GLY A 119 -12.52 -2.08 -7.66
CA GLY A 119 -13.78 -2.79 -7.82
C GLY A 119 -14.47 -2.56 -9.16
N GLU A 120 -13.94 -1.64 -9.98
CA GLU A 120 -14.30 -1.54 -11.38
C GLU A 120 -13.54 -2.58 -12.21
N CYS A 121 -14.27 -3.27 -13.08
CA CYS A 121 -13.67 -4.14 -14.08
C CYS A 121 -13.72 -3.44 -15.45
N LYS A 122 -12.57 -2.99 -15.95
CA LYS A 122 -12.43 -2.35 -17.27
C LYS A 122 -11.99 -3.39 -18.29
N LYS A 123 -12.89 -3.74 -19.20
CA LYS A 123 -12.67 -4.75 -20.25
C LYS A 123 -12.18 -4.11 -21.55
N TYR A 124 -11.12 -4.67 -22.12
CA TYR A 124 -10.54 -4.29 -23.40
C TYR A 124 -10.41 -5.53 -24.28
N LYS A 125 -10.95 -5.44 -25.50
CA LYS A 125 -11.00 -6.55 -26.47
C LYS A 125 -10.60 -6.04 -27.83
N THR A 126 -9.76 -6.80 -28.53
CA THR A 126 -9.40 -6.53 -29.93
C THR A 126 -9.14 -7.83 -30.68
N THR A 127 -9.12 -7.75 -32.01
CA THR A 127 -8.56 -8.81 -32.85
C THR A 127 -7.09 -8.50 -33.11
N THR A 128 -6.27 -9.55 -33.25
CA THR A 128 -4.85 -9.41 -33.61
C THR A 128 -4.62 -9.08 -35.08
N ASN A 129 -5.68 -8.67 -35.79
CA ASN A 129 -5.60 -8.06 -37.12
C ASN A 129 -5.49 -6.52 -37.04
N SER A 130 -5.77 -5.93 -35.87
CA SER A 130 -5.56 -4.51 -35.60
C SER A 130 -4.25 -4.33 -34.83
N PHE A 131 -3.23 -3.80 -35.51
CA PHE A 131 -1.92 -3.57 -34.88
C PHE A 131 -2.02 -2.52 -33.75
N SER A 132 -2.77 -1.43 -33.98
CA SER A 132 -3.06 -0.42 -32.95
C SER A 132 -3.78 -1.02 -31.74
N GLY A 133 -4.78 -1.89 -31.96
CA GLY A 133 -5.46 -2.62 -30.89
C GLY A 133 -4.52 -3.54 -30.11
N PHE A 134 -3.63 -4.26 -30.81
CA PHE A 134 -2.60 -5.09 -30.21
C PHE A 134 -1.66 -4.29 -29.31
N LEU A 135 -1.10 -3.18 -29.82
CA LEU A 135 -0.22 -2.29 -29.05
C LEU A 135 -0.90 -1.72 -27.79
N ARG A 136 -2.19 -1.39 -27.89
CA ARG A 136 -2.98 -0.95 -26.73
C ARG A 136 -3.01 -2.00 -25.63
N ILE A 137 -3.17 -3.28 -25.96
CA ILE A 137 -3.12 -4.36 -24.98
C ILE A 137 -1.71 -4.55 -24.42
N ILE A 138 -0.65 -4.49 -25.24
CA ILE A 138 0.74 -4.56 -24.76
C ILE A 138 1.03 -3.44 -23.76
N LYS A 139 0.55 -2.21 -24.02
CA LYS A 139 0.67 -1.08 -23.07
C LYS A 139 -0.04 -1.38 -21.75
N LEU A 140 -1.24 -1.95 -21.78
CA LEU A 140 -1.96 -2.31 -20.56
C LEU A 140 -1.22 -3.39 -19.77
N LEU A 141 -0.65 -4.38 -20.45
CA LEU A 141 0.17 -5.42 -19.82
C LEU A 141 1.44 -4.84 -19.19
N TYR A 142 2.14 -3.93 -19.88
CA TYR A 142 3.32 -3.25 -19.35
C TYR A 142 2.99 -2.35 -18.15
N LYS A 143 1.92 -1.55 -18.22
CA LYS A 143 1.48 -0.67 -17.12
C LYS A 143 1.17 -1.44 -15.83
N ASN A 144 0.70 -2.69 -15.95
CA ASN A 144 0.38 -3.56 -14.83
C ASN A 144 1.50 -4.57 -14.52
N ASP A 145 2.72 -4.35 -15.01
CA ASP A 145 3.90 -5.22 -14.83
C ASP A 145 3.68 -6.70 -15.19
N ILE A 146 2.75 -7.01 -16.09
CA ILE A 146 2.64 -8.35 -16.66
C ILE A 146 3.80 -8.57 -17.65
N LEU A 147 4.17 -7.55 -18.41
CA LEU A 147 5.36 -7.53 -19.24
C LEU A 147 6.39 -6.56 -18.68
N LYS A 148 7.67 -6.87 -18.87
CA LYS A 148 8.82 -6.00 -18.59
C LYS A 148 9.54 -5.69 -19.89
N LEU A 149 9.87 -4.42 -20.10
CA LEU A 149 10.67 -4.00 -21.25
C LEU A 149 12.12 -4.43 -21.00
N LYS A 150 12.71 -5.18 -21.94
CA LYS A 150 14.08 -5.70 -21.82
C LYS A 150 15.07 -4.87 -22.63
N SER A 151 14.75 -4.63 -23.89
CA SER A 151 15.65 -3.91 -24.80
C SER A 151 14.91 -3.29 -25.97
N LEU A 152 15.59 -2.36 -26.61
CA LEU A 152 15.26 -1.85 -27.94
C LEU A 152 16.41 -2.23 -28.87
N ILE A 153 16.17 -3.14 -29.81
CA ILE A 153 17.18 -3.57 -30.79
C ILE A 153 16.76 -3.03 -32.16
N ILE A 154 17.46 -2.01 -32.64
CA ILE A 154 17.06 -1.32 -33.87
C ILE A 154 17.54 -2.05 -35.13
N ASN A 155 18.45 -3.02 -35.06
CA ASN A 155 18.86 -3.83 -36.21
C ASN A 155 19.24 -5.27 -35.83
N SER A 156 18.43 -6.25 -36.26
CA SER A 156 18.93 -7.47 -36.90
C SER A 156 17.74 -8.24 -37.48
N GLU A 157 17.80 -8.54 -38.78
CA GLU A 157 17.00 -9.59 -39.40
C GLU A 157 17.35 -10.92 -38.71
N ASN A 158 16.57 -11.32 -37.71
CA ASN A 158 16.62 -12.68 -37.16
C ASN A 158 15.20 -13.16 -36.94
N SER A 159 14.65 -13.77 -38.00
CA SER A 159 13.51 -14.66 -37.92
C SER A 159 13.99 -16.02 -37.41
N SER A 160 13.83 -16.32 -36.12
CA SER A 160 14.07 -17.68 -35.63
C SER A 160 12.75 -18.46 -35.55
N LYS A 161 12.72 -19.58 -36.28
CA LYS A 161 11.63 -20.58 -36.34
C LYS A 161 11.39 -21.33 -35.01
N GLU A 162 12.05 -20.96 -33.91
CA GLU A 162 11.93 -21.60 -32.59
C GLU A 162 10.64 -21.23 -31.83
N LEU A 163 9.93 -20.17 -32.24
CA LEU A 163 8.69 -19.67 -31.62
C LEU A 163 7.56 -20.72 -31.48
N ILE A 164 7.59 -21.79 -32.28
CA ILE A 164 6.46 -22.72 -32.44
C ILE A 164 6.55 -23.94 -31.48
N GLN A 165 7.73 -24.31 -30.99
CA GLN A 165 7.86 -25.54 -30.18
C GLN A 165 7.42 -25.39 -28.72
N ASN A 166 7.45 -24.18 -28.14
CA ASN A 166 7.00 -23.94 -26.76
C ASN A 166 5.51 -23.56 -26.63
N TYR A 167 4.76 -23.58 -27.74
CA TYR A 167 3.32 -23.29 -27.76
C TYR A 167 2.46 -24.38 -27.08
N PHE A 168 3.02 -25.57 -26.91
CA PHE A 168 2.32 -26.77 -26.48
C PHE A 168 2.85 -27.30 -25.14
N ASN A 169 2.67 -26.54 -24.06
CA ASN A 169 2.29 -27.15 -22.77
C ASN A 169 1.65 -26.16 -21.79
N ILE A 170 0.65 -25.40 -22.27
CA ILE A 170 -0.17 -24.53 -21.40
C ILE A 170 -0.75 -25.36 -20.24
N ASP A 171 -1.18 -26.58 -20.51
CA ASP A 171 -1.76 -27.46 -19.49
C ASP A 171 -0.72 -27.96 -18.48
N GLU A 172 0.58 -28.08 -18.80
CA GLU A 172 1.64 -28.41 -17.82
C GLU A 172 2.04 -27.20 -16.95
N ILE A 173 2.06 -25.99 -17.52
CA ILE A 173 2.21 -24.73 -16.76
C ILE A 173 1.00 -24.52 -15.83
N LEU A 174 -0.20 -24.86 -16.30
CA LEU A 174 -1.42 -24.85 -15.51
C LEU A 174 -1.51 -26.05 -14.55
N ALA A 175 -0.92 -27.21 -14.83
CA ALA A 175 -0.95 -28.39 -13.95
C ALA A 175 -0.08 -28.21 -12.70
N ARG A 176 0.95 -27.36 -12.75
CA ARG A 176 1.64 -26.88 -11.54
C ARG A 176 0.72 -26.11 -10.58
N LYS A 177 -0.53 -25.80 -10.95
CA LYS A 177 -1.55 -25.21 -10.08
C LYS A 177 -2.22 -26.21 -9.13
N GLU A 178 -2.10 -27.51 -9.39
CA GLU A 178 -2.82 -28.55 -8.64
C GLU A 178 -1.87 -29.40 -7.80
N THR A 179 -1.41 -28.85 -6.68
CA THR A 179 -0.99 -29.70 -5.56
C THR A 179 -1.41 -29.04 -4.26
N GLN A 180 -2.71 -29.08 -3.98
CA GLN A 180 -3.20 -28.86 -2.62
C GLN A 180 -3.78 -30.17 -2.10
N ALA A 181 -3.09 -30.72 -1.10
CA ALA A 181 -3.71 -31.65 -0.19
C ALA A 181 -4.94 -30.98 0.42
N ILE A 182 -6.12 -31.56 0.16
CA ILE A 182 -7.37 -31.17 0.79
C ILE A 182 -7.22 -31.52 2.28
N VAL A 183 -6.75 -30.56 3.08
CA VAL A 183 -6.96 -30.61 4.52
C VAL A 183 -8.46 -30.41 4.71
N LYS A 184 -9.15 -31.39 5.30
CA LYS A 184 -10.54 -31.22 5.76
C LYS A 184 -10.55 -30.13 6.83
N GLU A 185 -10.70 -28.89 6.39
CA GLU A 185 -10.84 -27.72 7.25
C GLU A 185 -12.18 -27.81 8.02
N ARG A 186 -12.12 -27.62 9.33
CA ARG A 186 -13.31 -27.40 10.16
C ARG A 186 -13.85 -26.00 9.90
N ILE A 187 -14.54 -25.81 8.79
CA ILE A 187 -15.39 -24.62 8.60
C ILE A 187 -16.61 -24.82 9.50
N CYS A 188 -16.59 -24.19 10.68
CA CYS A 188 -17.77 -24.16 11.54
C CYS A 188 -18.82 -23.28 10.88
N LYS A 189 -19.74 -23.89 10.12
CA LYS A 189 -21.00 -23.24 9.74
C LYS A 189 -21.88 -23.19 10.98
N VAL A 190 -21.67 -22.18 11.81
CA VAL A 190 -22.54 -21.92 12.97
C VAL A 190 -23.85 -21.37 12.43
N PRO A 191 -25.01 -22.02 12.69
CA PRO A 191 -26.30 -21.44 12.37
C PRO A 191 -26.43 -20.06 13.02
N CYS A 192 -26.72 -19.04 12.23
CA CYS A 192 -26.87 -17.68 12.74
C CYS A 192 -28.34 -17.40 13.07
N ASP A 193 -28.58 -16.75 14.20
CA ASP A 193 -29.86 -16.16 14.51
C ASP A 193 -30.11 -14.94 13.60
N ASN A 194 -31.33 -14.80 13.10
CA ASN A 194 -31.75 -13.73 12.20
C ASN A 194 -32.39 -12.54 12.93
N THR A 195 -32.49 -12.59 14.27
CA THR A 195 -33.11 -11.52 15.10
C THR A 195 -32.30 -10.22 15.07
N ASN A 196 -30.98 -10.29 15.29
CA ASN A 196 -30.07 -9.15 15.22
C ASN A 196 -29.12 -9.26 14.03
N LYS A 197 -29.16 -8.25 13.15
CA LYS A 197 -28.28 -8.17 11.98
C LYS A 197 -27.32 -7.01 12.15
N VAL A 198 -26.03 -7.28 11.98
CA VAL A 198 -24.96 -6.32 12.21
C VAL A 198 -24.31 -5.95 10.88
N LEU A 199 -24.09 -4.66 10.66
CA LEU A 199 -23.31 -4.16 9.53
C LEU A 199 -22.09 -3.43 10.05
N LEU A 200 -20.89 -3.85 9.64
CA LEU A 200 -19.62 -3.19 9.98
C LEU A 200 -19.07 -2.42 8.78
N LEU A 201 -18.76 -1.14 8.98
CA LEU A 201 -18.30 -0.21 7.94
C LEU A 201 -16.92 0.35 8.27
N GLY A 202 -16.02 0.33 7.29
CA GLY A 202 -14.73 1.03 7.37
C GLY A 202 -14.87 2.56 7.26
N ASP A 203 -13.98 3.29 7.90
CA ASP A 203 -13.79 4.75 7.71
C ASP A 203 -13.16 5.08 6.36
N THR A 204 -12.21 4.25 5.90
CA THR A 204 -11.41 4.48 4.68
C THR A 204 -11.20 3.22 3.86
N LYS A 205 -10.69 3.39 2.63
CA LYS A 205 -10.31 2.31 1.71
C LYS A 205 -9.07 1.59 2.22
N GLY A 206 -9.02 0.28 1.99
CA GLY A 206 -7.79 -0.51 2.08
C GLY A 206 -7.68 -1.37 3.34
N SER A 207 -6.49 -1.93 3.54
CA SER A 207 -6.21 -2.94 4.56
C SER A 207 -6.06 -2.36 5.97
N ALA A 208 -6.00 -1.04 6.13
CA ALA A 208 -5.85 -0.37 7.43
C ALA A 208 -6.98 -0.71 8.43
N THR A 209 -8.16 -1.09 7.90
CA THR A 209 -9.40 -1.39 8.63
C THR A 209 -9.65 -2.90 8.80
N ILE A 210 -8.64 -3.75 8.57
CA ILE A 210 -8.77 -5.22 8.66
C ILE A 210 -9.32 -5.70 10.00
N GLY A 211 -9.14 -4.93 11.09
CA GLY A 211 -9.70 -5.23 12.42
C GLY A 211 -11.21 -5.46 12.40
N LEU A 212 -11.95 -4.82 11.49
CA LEU A 212 -13.38 -5.07 11.31
C LEU A 212 -13.68 -6.50 10.85
N LEU A 213 -12.80 -7.13 10.07
CA LEU A 213 -12.98 -8.53 9.65
C LEU A 213 -12.82 -9.48 10.83
N TYR A 214 -11.93 -9.16 11.78
CA TYR A 214 -11.79 -9.94 13.01
C TYR A 214 -13.01 -9.78 13.92
N LEU A 215 -13.53 -8.55 14.07
CA LEU A 215 -14.79 -8.32 14.79
C LEU A 215 -15.96 -9.05 14.14
N ALA A 216 -16.10 -8.96 12.81
CA ALA A 216 -17.13 -9.69 12.07
C ALA A 216 -16.98 -11.21 12.23
N SER A 217 -15.76 -11.73 12.12
CA SER A 217 -15.50 -13.16 12.31
C SER A 217 -15.88 -13.62 13.72
N TYR A 218 -15.51 -12.85 14.74
CA TYR A 218 -15.82 -13.16 16.13
C TYR A 218 -17.34 -13.14 16.40
N ILE A 219 -18.05 -12.12 15.90
CA ILE A 219 -19.52 -12.02 15.99
C ILE A 219 -20.20 -13.20 15.28
N LYS A 220 -19.74 -13.54 14.07
CA LYS A 220 -20.27 -14.65 13.26
C LYS A 220 -20.06 -16.01 13.93
N GLN A 221 -18.88 -16.26 14.47
CA GLN A 221 -18.58 -17.49 15.23
C GLN A 221 -19.50 -17.68 16.44
N ASN A 222 -20.06 -16.58 16.94
CA ASN A 222 -21.00 -16.57 18.06
C ASN A 222 -22.48 -16.53 17.61
N GLY A 223 -22.77 -16.87 16.35
CA GLY A 223 -24.13 -17.11 15.86
C GLY A 223 -24.91 -15.86 15.50
N ILE A 224 -24.26 -14.72 15.28
CA ILE A 224 -24.93 -13.46 14.87
C ILE A 224 -24.67 -13.21 13.39
N ASN A 225 -25.73 -12.84 12.66
CA ASN A 225 -25.61 -12.45 11.26
C ASN A 225 -24.90 -11.10 11.14
N VAL A 226 -23.72 -11.10 10.53
CA VAL A 226 -22.90 -9.90 10.35
C VAL A 226 -22.39 -9.81 8.94
N SER A 227 -22.44 -8.61 8.38
CA SER A 227 -21.79 -8.27 7.12
C SER A 227 -20.80 -7.13 7.31
N CYS A 228 -19.73 -7.12 6.55
CA CYS A 228 -18.70 -6.10 6.59
C CYS A 228 -18.46 -5.51 5.20
N ARG A 229 -18.20 -4.19 5.18
CA ARG A 229 -17.64 -3.50 4.03
C ARG A 229 -16.46 -2.67 4.52
N LEU A 230 -15.24 -3.01 4.11
CA LEU A 230 -14.01 -2.25 4.40
C LEU A 230 -13.92 -0.91 3.62
N ASN A 231 -15.08 -0.36 3.30
CA ASN A 231 -15.37 0.88 2.62
C ASN A 231 -14.51 1.22 1.40
N ASN A 232 -15.03 0.90 0.22
CA ASN A 232 -14.84 1.72 -0.96
C ASN A 232 -16.23 1.99 -1.56
N PHE A 233 -16.61 3.26 -1.65
CA PHE A 233 -17.83 3.67 -2.34
C PHE A 233 -17.62 3.51 -3.84
N SER A 234 -18.64 2.99 -4.50
CA SER A 234 -18.70 2.93 -5.95
C SER A 234 -18.27 4.29 -6.51
N SER A 235 -17.39 4.31 -7.51
CA SER A 235 -17.09 5.51 -8.29
C SER A 235 -18.35 6.13 -8.92
N LYS A 236 -19.44 5.36 -9.02
CA LYS A 236 -20.68 5.71 -9.71
C LYS A 236 -21.77 6.26 -8.78
N GLU A 237 -21.69 6.01 -7.47
CA GLU A 237 -22.74 6.35 -6.52
C GLU A 237 -22.23 7.32 -5.44
N THR A 238 -23.14 8.14 -4.90
CA THR A 238 -22.81 8.99 -3.74
C THR A 238 -22.67 8.12 -2.49
N LEU A 239 -21.91 8.63 -1.52
CA LEU A 239 -21.75 8.06 -0.19
C LEU A 239 -23.09 7.62 0.43
N GLU A 240 -24.05 8.54 0.45
CA GLU A 240 -25.39 8.33 0.99
C GLU A 240 -26.12 7.18 0.28
N GLN A 241 -26.08 7.15 -1.06
CA GLN A 241 -26.79 6.13 -1.84
C GLN A 241 -26.22 4.74 -1.61
N ASP A 242 -24.90 4.62 -1.51
CA ASP A 242 -24.22 3.36 -1.21
C ASP A 242 -24.56 2.82 0.20
N ILE A 243 -24.62 3.71 1.19
CA ILE A 243 -25.06 3.37 2.56
C ILE A 243 -26.52 2.90 2.52
N LYS A 244 -27.39 3.65 1.85
CA LYS A 244 -28.80 3.30 1.65
C LYS A 244 -28.98 1.94 1.00
N ASN A 245 -28.22 1.65 -0.05
CA ASN A 245 -28.24 0.35 -0.73
C ASN A 245 -27.82 -0.78 0.23
N SER A 246 -26.79 -0.55 1.04
CA SER A 246 -26.31 -1.54 2.03
C SER A 246 -27.33 -1.79 3.14
N ILE A 247 -27.95 -0.74 3.67
CA ILE A 247 -28.99 -0.82 4.70
C ILE A 247 -30.23 -1.54 4.14
N ASN A 248 -30.74 -1.14 2.98
CA ASN A 248 -31.93 -1.76 2.38
C ASN A 248 -31.72 -3.25 2.05
N LYS A 249 -30.50 -3.63 1.63
CA LYS A 249 -30.17 -5.02 1.31
C LYS A 249 -30.12 -5.90 2.56
N LEU A 250 -29.56 -5.38 3.65
CA LEU A 250 -29.23 -6.18 4.84
C LEU A 250 -30.26 -6.05 5.97
N ASN A 251 -30.96 -4.92 6.05
CA ASN A 251 -31.84 -4.53 7.16
C ASN A 251 -31.16 -4.70 8.54
N PRO A 252 -30.01 -4.03 8.79
CA PRO A 252 -29.28 -4.15 10.05
C PRO A 252 -30.02 -3.46 11.20
N THR A 253 -29.89 -4.01 12.41
CA THR A 253 -30.34 -3.34 13.65
C THR A 253 -29.21 -2.57 14.32
N ILE A 254 -27.96 -2.94 14.02
CA ILE A 254 -26.74 -2.30 14.54
C ILE A 254 -25.79 -2.03 13.37
N VAL A 255 -25.26 -0.81 13.29
CA VAL A 255 -24.19 -0.43 12.38
C VAL A 255 -22.97 -0.01 13.18
N GLY A 256 -21.89 -0.79 13.07
CA GLY A 256 -20.58 -0.45 13.63
C GLY A 256 -19.72 0.26 12.60
N ILE A 257 -19.10 1.38 12.97
CA ILE A 257 -18.21 2.15 12.10
C ILE A 257 -16.83 2.24 12.75
N SER A 258 -15.80 1.83 12.02
CA SER A 258 -14.41 2.07 12.43
C SER A 258 -14.10 3.55 12.38
N LEU A 259 -13.51 4.08 13.45
CA LEU A 259 -12.87 5.39 13.50
C LEU A 259 -11.47 5.20 14.12
N LYS A 260 -10.58 4.65 13.29
CA LYS A 260 -9.20 4.32 13.69
C LYS A 260 -8.34 5.59 13.64
N TRP A 261 -8.42 6.34 12.55
CA TRP A 261 -7.57 7.51 12.28
C TRP A 261 -8.36 8.82 12.31
N PHE A 262 -7.78 9.85 12.94
CA PHE A 262 -8.46 11.14 13.13
C PHE A 262 -8.83 11.83 11.81
N LEU A 263 -8.12 11.52 10.73
CA LEU A 263 -8.38 12.04 9.39
C LEU A 263 -9.81 11.76 8.93
N HIS A 264 -10.48 10.74 9.51
CA HIS A 264 -11.80 10.30 9.08
C HIS A 264 -12.94 10.67 10.04
N ILE A 265 -12.69 11.47 11.09
CA ILE A 265 -13.75 11.89 12.03
C ILE A 265 -14.95 12.49 11.27
N ALA A 266 -14.73 13.51 10.43
CA ALA A 266 -15.80 14.21 9.71
C ALA A 266 -16.63 13.24 8.84
N ARG A 267 -15.95 12.37 8.11
CA ARG A 267 -16.57 11.34 7.28
C ARG A 267 -17.38 10.34 8.09
N VAL A 268 -16.86 9.87 9.22
CA VAL A 268 -17.57 8.93 10.11
C VAL A 268 -18.82 9.57 10.71
N LEU A 269 -18.74 10.83 11.14
CA LEU A 269 -19.92 11.57 11.63
C LEU A 269 -20.97 11.75 10.54
N GLU A 270 -20.56 11.98 9.29
CA GLU A 270 -21.47 12.06 8.15
C GLU A 270 -22.13 10.71 7.84
N ILE A 271 -21.36 9.60 7.86
CA ILE A 271 -21.89 8.24 7.71
C ILE A 271 -22.94 7.96 8.81
N ALA A 272 -22.62 8.28 10.07
CA ALA A 272 -23.54 8.11 11.20
C ALA A 272 -24.85 8.88 10.98
N LYS A 273 -24.76 10.13 10.52
CA LYS A 273 -25.92 10.95 10.16
C LYS A 273 -26.76 10.29 9.06
N TYR A 274 -26.15 9.86 7.95
CA TYR A 274 -26.90 9.20 6.87
C TYR A 274 -27.62 7.94 7.33
N ILE A 275 -26.98 7.12 8.19
CA ILE A 275 -27.63 5.94 8.76
C ILE A 275 -28.90 6.34 9.53
N LYS A 276 -28.82 7.38 10.38
CA LYS A 276 -29.96 7.86 11.17
C LYS A 276 -31.04 8.54 10.32
N ASP A 277 -30.66 9.23 9.25
CA ASP A 277 -31.60 9.81 8.28
C ASP A 277 -32.38 8.72 7.53
N ILE A 278 -31.74 7.58 7.25
CA ILE A 278 -32.37 6.42 6.61
C ILE A 278 -33.28 5.66 7.60
N ASP A 279 -32.76 5.33 8.78
CA ASP A 279 -33.54 4.70 9.85
C ASP A 279 -32.98 5.06 11.24
N LYS A 280 -33.76 5.83 12.00
CA LYS A 280 -33.41 6.29 13.35
C LYS A 280 -33.32 5.16 14.38
N ASN A 281 -33.93 4.00 14.11
CA ASN A 281 -33.93 2.86 15.02
C ASN A 281 -32.62 2.08 15.02
N ILE A 282 -31.84 2.19 13.94
CA ILE A 282 -30.53 1.55 13.82
C ILE A 282 -29.61 2.10 14.90
N LYS A 283 -28.98 1.22 15.68
CA LYS A 283 -27.97 1.62 16.67
C LYS A 283 -26.63 1.83 15.99
N VAL A 284 -26.07 3.03 16.11
CA VAL A 284 -24.77 3.41 15.56
C VAL A 284 -23.71 3.29 16.65
N VAL A 285 -22.71 2.46 16.36
CA VAL A 285 -21.60 2.15 17.28
C VAL A 285 -20.29 2.58 16.63
N LEU A 286 -19.46 3.34 17.35
CA LEU A 286 -18.09 3.64 16.91
C LEU A 286 -17.07 2.83 17.70
N GLY A 287 -15.90 2.59 17.10
CA GLY A 287 -14.75 1.97 17.75
C GLY A 287 -13.44 2.25 17.02
N GLY A 288 -12.31 1.96 17.66
CA GLY A 288 -10.97 2.24 17.12
C GLY A 288 -10.21 3.30 17.91
N ASN A 289 -8.95 3.55 17.53
CA ASN A 289 -8.03 4.36 18.32
C ASN A 289 -8.52 5.79 18.52
N THR A 290 -8.94 6.47 17.46
CA THR A 290 -9.44 7.85 17.53
C THR A 290 -10.75 7.92 18.31
N ALA A 291 -11.68 7.00 18.07
CA ALA A 291 -12.92 6.91 18.85
C ALA A 291 -12.64 6.69 20.34
N SER A 292 -11.65 5.88 20.69
CA SER A 292 -11.26 5.62 22.08
C SER A 292 -10.54 6.80 22.72
N TYR A 293 -9.74 7.55 21.97
CA TYR A 293 -8.99 8.70 22.49
C TYR A 293 -9.90 9.92 22.72
N TYR A 294 -10.80 10.21 21.77
CA TYR A 294 -11.72 11.35 21.82
C TYR A 294 -13.17 10.94 22.11
N TRP A 295 -13.36 9.89 22.92
CA TRP A 295 -14.69 9.34 23.17
C TRP A 295 -15.64 10.39 23.77
N ASN A 296 -15.13 11.29 24.60
CA ASN A 296 -15.92 12.27 25.32
C ASN A 296 -16.52 13.34 24.40
N GLU A 297 -15.74 13.79 23.40
CA GLU A 297 -16.17 14.72 22.37
C GLU A 297 -17.08 14.04 21.34
N ILE A 298 -16.70 12.84 20.90
CA ILE A 298 -17.40 12.10 19.85
C ILE A 298 -18.78 11.67 20.31
N ILE A 299 -18.92 11.15 21.54
CA ILE A 299 -20.21 10.68 22.05
C ILE A 299 -21.25 11.80 22.07
N GLN A 300 -20.86 13.08 22.15
CA GLN A 300 -21.84 14.19 22.16
C GLN A 300 -22.67 14.28 20.88
N ASN A 301 -22.20 13.75 19.75
CA ASN A 301 -22.96 13.75 18.50
C ASN A 301 -24.27 12.93 18.64
N GLU A 302 -25.41 13.52 18.29
CA GLU A 302 -26.73 12.89 18.44
C GLU A 302 -26.92 11.62 17.60
N ASN A 303 -26.14 11.47 16.52
CA ASN A 303 -26.24 10.33 15.61
C ASN A 303 -25.45 9.10 16.09
N ILE A 304 -24.77 9.20 17.23
CA ILE A 304 -23.96 8.13 17.83
C ILE A 304 -24.66 7.66 19.11
N ASP A 305 -24.99 6.37 19.16
CA ASP A 305 -25.60 5.75 20.33
C ASP A 305 -24.53 5.22 21.30
N TYR A 306 -23.46 4.63 20.75
CA TYR A 306 -22.46 3.89 21.53
C TYR A 306 -21.03 4.10 21.01
N ILE A 307 -20.05 4.05 21.91
CA ILE A 307 -18.63 3.90 21.58
C ILE A 307 -18.07 2.71 22.35
N ILE A 308 -17.37 1.82 21.64
CA ILE A 308 -16.59 0.73 22.23
C ILE A 308 -15.13 1.17 22.33
N LEU A 309 -14.61 1.25 23.55
CA LEU A 309 -13.25 1.64 23.86
C LEU A 309 -12.29 0.44 23.73
N GLY A 310 -11.08 0.69 23.23
CA GLY A 310 -10.01 -0.31 23.21
C GLY A 310 -10.33 -1.53 22.34
N ASP A 311 -10.09 -2.74 22.88
CA ASP A 311 -10.41 -3.99 22.18
C ASP A 311 -11.93 -4.20 22.16
N GLY A 312 -12.48 -4.52 20.98
CA GLY A 312 -13.91 -4.52 20.74
C GLY A 312 -14.56 -5.89 20.61
N GLU A 313 -13.81 -6.99 20.63
CA GLU A 313 -14.32 -8.34 20.33
C GLU A 313 -15.46 -8.75 21.26
N GLU A 314 -15.19 -8.89 22.57
CA GLU A 314 -16.22 -9.23 23.56
C GLU A 314 -17.23 -8.09 23.80
N PRO A 315 -16.82 -6.82 23.97
CA PRO A 315 -17.76 -5.69 24.14
C PRO A 315 -18.81 -5.59 23.04
N LEU A 316 -18.38 -5.64 21.77
CA LEU A 316 -19.30 -5.51 20.65
C LEU A 316 -20.23 -6.73 20.55
N LEU A 317 -19.72 -7.94 20.80
CA LEU A 317 -20.56 -9.13 20.85
C LEU A 317 -21.66 -9.01 21.92
N LYS A 318 -21.31 -8.59 23.14
CA LYS A 318 -22.26 -8.38 24.25
C LYS A 318 -23.29 -7.31 23.90
N LEU A 319 -22.87 -6.22 23.25
CA LEU A 319 -23.78 -5.20 22.73
C LEU A 319 -24.74 -5.78 21.68
N CYS A 320 -24.25 -6.59 20.74
CA CYS A 320 -25.08 -7.25 19.72
C CYS A 320 -26.06 -8.27 20.30
N LYS A 321 -25.80 -8.80 21.50
CA LYS A 321 -26.72 -9.69 22.25
C LYS A 321 -27.70 -8.95 23.16
N ASN A 322 -27.61 -7.62 23.23
CA ASN A 322 -28.35 -6.78 24.17
C ASN A 322 -28.11 -7.18 25.64
N ASP A 323 -26.88 -7.55 25.99
CA ASP A 323 -26.50 -7.84 27.38
C ASP A 323 -26.57 -6.58 28.25
N THR A 324 -26.82 -6.76 29.56
CA THR A 324 -26.93 -5.65 30.52
C THR A 324 -25.59 -5.09 30.97
N GLU A 325 -24.55 -5.92 31.00
CA GLU A 325 -23.21 -5.56 31.46
C GLU A 325 -22.20 -5.68 30.32
N ILE A 326 -21.97 -4.56 29.65
CA ILE A 326 -21.08 -4.48 28.49
C ILE A 326 -19.79 -3.76 28.91
N PRO A 327 -18.64 -4.46 28.96
CA PRO A 327 -17.37 -3.81 29.28
C PRO A 327 -16.96 -2.84 28.17
N ASN A 328 -16.10 -1.86 28.48
CA ASN A 328 -15.56 -0.90 27.52
C ASN A 328 -16.61 -0.03 26.78
N LEU A 329 -17.85 0.05 27.27
CA LEU A 329 -18.93 0.76 26.60
C LEU A 329 -19.03 2.20 27.13
N VAL A 330 -19.12 3.14 26.19
CA VAL A 330 -19.66 4.48 26.42
C VAL A 330 -21.03 4.56 25.75
N SER A 331 -22.03 5.05 26.48
CA SER A 331 -23.41 5.19 25.99
C SER A 331 -24.08 6.45 26.53
N LYS A 332 -25.21 6.85 25.93
CA LYS A 332 -26.11 7.87 26.48
C LYS A 332 -27.29 7.22 27.18
N GLN A 333 -27.51 7.56 28.44
CA GLN A 333 -28.70 7.16 29.20
C GLN A 333 -29.29 8.41 29.87
N ASN A 334 -30.55 8.74 29.56
CA ASN A 334 -31.28 9.86 30.16
C ASN A 334 -30.49 11.20 30.13
N ASN A 335 -29.90 11.54 28.99
CA ASN A 335 -29.02 12.72 28.79
C ASN A 335 -27.71 12.72 29.61
N ALA A 336 -27.38 11.65 30.33
CA ALA A 336 -26.07 11.44 30.94
C ALA A 336 -25.23 10.48 30.11
N VAL A 337 -23.91 10.70 30.10
CA VAL A 337 -22.95 9.78 29.50
C VAL A 337 -22.54 8.74 30.53
N LEU A 338 -22.78 7.47 30.24
CA LEU A 338 -22.32 6.35 31.04
C LEU A 338 -21.06 5.77 30.39
N ASN A 339 -19.99 5.59 31.17
CA ASN A 339 -18.74 4.97 30.73
C ASN A 339 -18.38 3.83 31.70
N THR A 340 -18.40 2.59 31.21
CA THR A 340 -18.10 1.39 32.01
C THR A 340 -16.61 1.15 32.25
N GLN A 341 -15.75 2.05 31.77
CA GLN A 341 -14.28 1.94 31.75
C GLN A 341 -13.77 0.72 30.97
N ILE A 342 -12.47 0.71 30.68
CA ILE A 342 -11.82 -0.39 29.96
C ILE A 342 -11.50 -1.51 30.96
N SER A 343 -12.29 -2.59 30.90
CA SER A 343 -12.13 -3.80 31.72
C SER A 343 -11.89 -5.06 30.89
N TYR A 344 -12.26 -5.06 29.61
CA TYR A 344 -11.90 -6.10 28.65
C TYR A 344 -10.67 -5.69 27.83
N ARG A 345 -9.75 -6.64 27.67
CA ARG A 345 -8.60 -6.53 26.77
C ARG A 345 -8.24 -7.92 26.25
N GLN A 346 -7.97 -8.02 24.95
CA GLN A 346 -7.37 -9.22 24.38
C GLN A 346 -5.92 -9.35 24.83
N GLY A 347 -5.53 -10.57 25.21
CA GLY A 347 -4.18 -10.95 25.57
C GLY A 347 -3.96 -12.46 25.48
N LYS A 348 -2.89 -12.95 26.12
CA LYS A 348 -2.46 -14.35 26.04
C LYS A 348 -3.53 -15.37 26.47
N ASN A 349 -4.44 -15.00 27.37
CA ASN A 349 -5.41 -15.93 27.96
C ASN A 349 -6.77 -15.99 27.24
N ASN A 350 -7.04 -15.10 26.29
CA ASN A 350 -8.35 -14.96 25.63
C ASN A 350 -8.24 -14.65 24.13
N ASN A 351 -7.20 -15.15 23.45
CA ASN A 351 -6.96 -14.88 22.03
C ASN A 351 -7.21 -16.07 21.08
N ASN A 352 -7.28 -17.30 21.59
CA ASN A 352 -7.42 -18.54 20.79
C ASN A 352 -8.71 -18.61 19.95
N HIS A 353 -9.72 -17.79 20.27
CA HIS A 353 -10.99 -17.71 19.54
C HIS A 353 -11.11 -16.47 18.64
N ILE A 354 -10.03 -15.70 18.47
CA ILE A 354 -10.04 -14.50 17.63
C ILE A 354 -9.20 -14.82 16.40
N PHE A 355 -9.88 -15.21 15.33
CA PHE A 355 -9.31 -15.54 14.03
C PHE A 355 -10.36 -15.30 12.94
N LEU A 356 -9.91 -15.22 11.68
CA LEU A 356 -10.76 -14.95 10.54
C LEU A 356 -11.63 -16.16 10.18
N SER A 357 -12.91 -15.89 9.96
CA SER A 357 -13.82 -16.82 9.29
C SER A 357 -13.72 -16.68 7.77
N ASP A 358 -14.45 -17.51 7.03
CA ASP A 358 -14.53 -17.37 5.56
C ASP A 358 -15.04 -15.95 5.21
N LEU A 359 -14.21 -15.21 4.48
CA LEU A 359 -14.47 -13.81 4.18
C LEU A 359 -15.55 -13.62 3.11
N ASN A 360 -15.78 -14.61 2.24
CA ASN A 360 -16.90 -14.58 1.29
C ASN A 360 -18.27 -14.51 1.99
N ASP A 361 -18.26 -14.96 3.24
CA ASP A 361 -19.38 -15.13 4.13
C ASP A 361 -19.57 -13.92 5.07
N ILE A 362 -18.62 -12.97 5.05
CA ILE A 362 -18.60 -11.74 5.83
C ILE A 362 -18.79 -10.52 4.93
N PHE A 363 -18.15 -10.49 3.75
CA PHE A 363 -18.27 -9.34 2.86
C PHE A 363 -19.65 -9.24 2.21
N ILE A 364 -20.13 -8.00 2.03
CA ILE A 364 -21.42 -7.73 1.37
C ILE A 364 -21.39 -8.12 -0.12
N SER A 365 -20.22 -8.00 -0.74
CA SER A 365 -19.95 -8.33 -2.13
C SER A 365 -18.79 -9.32 -2.25
N ARG A 366 -18.93 -10.29 -3.16
CA ARG A 366 -17.86 -11.25 -3.50
C ARG A 366 -16.62 -10.60 -4.10
N LYS A 367 -16.73 -9.36 -4.59
CA LYS A 367 -15.60 -8.58 -5.13
C LYS A 367 -14.73 -7.98 -4.05
N ASP A 368 -15.32 -7.64 -2.89
CA ASP A 368 -14.67 -6.90 -1.81
C ASP A 368 -13.35 -7.54 -1.31
N PRO A 369 -13.26 -8.88 -1.12
CA PRO A 369 -12.00 -9.53 -0.73
C PRO A 369 -10.83 -9.24 -1.67
N TYR A 370 -11.13 -9.04 -2.96
CA TYR A 370 -10.14 -8.85 -4.02
C TYR A 370 -9.82 -7.38 -4.28
N LEU A 371 -10.41 -6.43 -3.56
CA LEU A 371 -10.18 -5.00 -3.79
C LEU A 371 -8.93 -4.48 -3.07
N SER A 372 -8.42 -5.23 -2.09
CA SER A 372 -7.17 -4.88 -1.41
C SER A 372 -5.97 -5.45 -2.15
N ASP A 373 -4.89 -4.70 -2.27
CA ASP A 373 -3.65 -5.16 -2.93
C ASP A 373 -2.84 -6.12 -2.07
N TYR A 374 -3.03 -6.04 -0.76
CA TYR A 374 -2.44 -6.91 0.25
C TYR A 374 -3.38 -6.96 1.46
N LEU A 375 -3.22 -7.99 2.30
CA LEU A 375 -3.93 -8.10 3.58
C LEU A 375 -2.93 -8.22 4.71
N TYR A 376 -3.24 -7.52 5.81
CA TYR A 376 -2.41 -7.48 6.99
C TYR A 376 -2.66 -8.69 7.88
N VAL A 377 -1.64 -9.52 8.06
CA VAL A 377 -1.65 -10.64 8.99
C VAL A 377 -1.33 -10.10 10.38
N ASN A 378 -2.35 -9.94 11.21
CA ASN A 378 -2.17 -9.51 12.60
C ASN A 378 -1.43 -10.60 13.39
N THR A 379 -0.14 -10.44 13.66
CA THR A 379 0.63 -11.39 14.49
C THR A 379 0.58 -11.04 15.98
N GLY A 380 0.28 -9.79 16.32
CA GLY A 380 0.20 -9.31 17.69
C GLY A 380 -0.61 -8.02 17.84
N LYS A 381 -0.66 -7.49 19.06
CA LYS A 381 -1.24 -6.17 19.37
C LYS A 381 -0.40 -5.46 20.44
N GLY A 382 -0.37 -4.14 20.37
CA GLY A 382 0.32 -3.27 21.33
C GLY A 382 1.75 -2.95 20.94
N CYS A 383 2.40 -2.10 21.73
CA CYS A 383 3.78 -1.69 21.55
C CYS A 383 4.41 -1.47 22.93
N ASP A 384 5.69 -1.82 23.07
CA ASP A 384 6.46 -1.64 24.32
C ASP A 384 7.21 -0.29 24.35
N TRP A 385 7.22 0.45 23.23
CA TRP A 385 8.03 1.65 23.05
C TRP A 385 7.23 2.95 23.06
N ASN A 386 7.92 4.05 23.38
CA ASN A 386 7.37 5.40 23.45
C ASN A 386 7.90 6.33 22.34
N CYS A 387 7.94 5.84 21.09
CA CYS A 387 8.34 6.65 19.94
C CYS A 387 7.58 7.98 19.90
N PHE A 388 8.29 9.11 19.95
CA PHE A 388 7.71 10.44 20.17
C PHE A 388 6.64 10.82 19.15
N TYR A 389 6.79 10.33 17.92
CA TYR A 389 5.93 10.62 16.76
C TYR A 389 4.70 9.70 16.65
N CYS A 390 4.62 8.63 17.46
CA CYS A 390 3.65 7.56 17.24
C CYS A 390 2.50 7.61 18.26
N ALA A 391 1.26 7.77 17.78
CA ALA A 391 0.06 7.60 18.60
C ALA A 391 -0.22 6.13 18.98
N GLY A 392 0.45 5.18 18.34
CA GLY A 392 0.42 3.75 18.69
C GLY A 392 1.35 3.35 19.84
N CYS A 393 2.05 4.32 20.45
CA CYS A 393 3.04 4.07 21.49
C CYS A 393 2.45 3.49 22.78
N ARG A 394 3.32 2.95 23.64
CA ARG A 394 2.97 2.32 24.92
C ARG A 394 2.14 3.23 25.82
N GLU A 395 2.54 4.49 26.00
CA GLU A 395 1.80 5.46 26.83
C GLU A 395 0.34 5.62 26.37
N THR A 396 0.13 5.77 25.06
CA THR A 396 -1.22 5.93 24.51
C THR A 396 -2.00 4.62 24.57
N GLN A 397 -1.37 3.48 24.34
CA GLN A 397 -1.99 2.15 24.50
C GLN A 397 -2.47 1.90 25.94
N ILE A 398 -1.76 2.40 26.96
CA ILE A 398 -2.23 2.34 28.36
C ILE A 398 -3.53 3.13 28.52
N VAL A 399 -3.61 4.33 27.94
CA VAL A 399 -4.79 5.19 28.07
C VAL A 399 -6.00 4.63 27.32
N ILE A 400 -5.83 4.19 26.07
CA ILE A 400 -6.97 3.88 25.20
C ILE A 400 -7.28 2.39 25.05
N PHE A 401 -6.39 1.49 25.49
CA PHE A 401 -6.59 0.03 25.49
C PHE A 401 -6.35 -0.61 26.87
N ASN A 402 -5.96 0.15 27.89
CA ASN A 402 -5.46 -0.40 29.15
C ASN A 402 -4.33 -1.43 28.90
N ARG A 403 -3.47 -1.19 27.91
CA ARG A 403 -2.42 -2.13 27.46
C ARG A 403 -1.03 -1.53 27.64
N SER A 404 -0.26 -2.10 28.57
CA SER A 404 1.10 -1.65 28.88
C SER A 404 2.20 -2.38 28.13
N ASN A 405 1.91 -3.51 27.49
CA ASN A 405 2.89 -4.30 26.75
C ASN A 405 2.27 -4.90 25.50
N ALA A 406 3.10 -5.17 24.50
CA ALA A 406 2.70 -5.92 23.33
C ALA A 406 2.43 -7.40 23.69
N PHE A 407 1.59 -8.07 22.91
CA PHE A 407 1.45 -9.52 22.98
C PHE A 407 1.33 -10.13 21.59
N VAL A 408 1.82 -11.36 21.48
CA VAL A 408 1.76 -12.18 20.28
C VAL A 408 0.53 -13.08 20.34
N ARG A 409 -0.20 -13.18 19.23
CA ARG A 409 -1.37 -14.06 19.10
C ARG A 409 -0.95 -15.53 19.02
N ASP A 410 -1.89 -16.42 19.33
CA ASP A 410 -1.67 -17.86 19.21
C ASP A 410 -1.31 -18.26 17.78
N ILE A 411 -0.28 -19.10 17.64
CA ILE A 411 0.26 -19.56 16.35
C ILE A 411 -0.84 -20.18 15.48
N ASN A 412 -1.76 -20.96 16.03
CA ASN A 412 -2.80 -21.62 15.24
C ASN A 412 -3.82 -20.61 14.69
N THR A 413 -4.12 -19.56 15.46
CA THR A 413 -5.02 -18.48 14.99
C THR A 413 -4.41 -17.73 13.81
N ILE A 414 -3.12 -17.39 13.88
CA ILE A 414 -2.40 -16.71 12.79
C ILE A 414 -2.31 -17.62 11.56
N ARG A 415 -2.01 -18.91 11.76
CA ARG A 415 -1.98 -19.91 10.69
C ARG A 415 -3.31 -20.02 9.96
N ASN A 416 -4.42 -20.00 10.71
CA ASN A 416 -5.76 -19.97 10.13
C ASN A 416 -5.97 -18.71 9.29
N ASP A 417 -5.58 -17.54 9.78
CA ASP A 417 -5.71 -16.28 9.04
C ASP A 417 -4.93 -16.29 7.72
N ILE A 418 -3.71 -16.84 7.72
CA ILE A 418 -2.88 -17.02 6.52
C ILE A 418 -3.62 -17.89 5.49
N GLN A 419 -4.22 -19.01 5.90
CA GLN A 419 -4.97 -19.89 4.99
C GLN A 419 -6.19 -19.20 4.38
N ILE A 420 -6.89 -18.36 5.16
CA ILE A 420 -8.01 -17.57 4.65
C ILE A 420 -7.53 -16.52 3.64
N PHE A 421 -6.47 -15.78 3.95
CA PHE A 421 -5.93 -14.75 3.04
C PHE A 421 -5.39 -15.33 1.74
N LYS A 422 -4.73 -16.50 1.78
CA LYS A 422 -4.21 -17.18 0.58
C LYS A 422 -5.27 -17.45 -0.49
N LYS A 423 -6.54 -17.56 -0.12
CA LYS A 423 -7.66 -17.81 -1.04
C LYS A 423 -8.09 -16.56 -1.82
N ILE A 424 -7.77 -15.37 -1.32
CA ILE A 424 -8.32 -14.11 -1.84
C ILE A 424 -7.27 -13.05 -2.20
N ASN A 425 -6.02 -13.20 -1.75
CA ASN A 425 -4.97 -12.24 -2.02
C ASN A 425 -3.65 -12.92 -2.40
N SER A 426 -2.91 -12.29 -3.30
CA SER A 426 -1.57 -12.71 -3.72
C SER A 426 -0.48 -12.28 -2.74
N THR A 427 -0.74 -11.23 -1.95
CA THR A 427 0.27 -10.56 -1.11
C THR A 427 -0.13 -10.57 0.37
N LEU A 428 0.76 -11.11 1.20
CA LEU A 428 0.64 -11.09 2.65
C LEU A 428 1.52 -9.96 3.21
N MET A 429 0.98 -9.17 4.14
CA MET A 429 1.73 -8.11 4.82
C MET A 429 1.89 -8.43 6.32
N PHE A 430 3.10 -8.23 6.83
CA PHE A 430 3.45 -8.30 8.25
C PHE A 430 4.07 -6.95 8.66
N ASP A 431 3.69 -6.36 9.81
CA ASP A 431 4.36 -5.15 10.35
C ASP A 431 4.82 -5.26 11.81
N PHE A 432 4.83 -6.47 12.36
CA PHE A 432 5.06 -6.70 13.78
C PHE A 432 6.16 -7.75 13.94
N ASP A 433 7.39 -7.27 14.10
CA ASP A 433 8.50 -8.00 14.69
C ASP A 433 8.33 -8.10 16.21
N ILE A 434 8.92 -9.13 16.83
CA ILE A 434 8.75 -9.42 18.26
C ILE A 434 10.07 -9.14 18.97
N PRO A 435 10.30 -7.94 19.55
CA PRO A 435 11.61 -7.56 20.09
C PRO A 435 12.10 -8.44 21.25
N THR A 436 11.19 -9.21 21.88
CA THR A 436 11.48 -10.01 23.08
C THR A 436 11.40 -11.52 22.84
N GLN A 437 11.27 -11.98 21.59
CA GLN A 437 11.19 -13.41 21.24
C GLN A 437 12.06 -13.68 20.02
N ASP A 438 12.39 -14.96 19.83
CA ASP A 438 12.99 -15.46 18.61
C ASP A 438 11.96 -15.34 17.47
N ASP A 439 12.09 -14.27 16.68
CA ASP A 439 11.23 -13.96 15.55
C ASP A 439 11.40 -15.00 14.43
N VAL A 440 12.60 -15.51 14.19
CA VAL A 440 12.88 -16.60 13.25
C VAL A 440 12.05 -17.83 13.58
N GLU A 441 12.12 -18.33 14.82
CA GLU A 441 11.37 -19.51 15.25
C GLU A 441 9.85 -19.24 15.27
N PHE A 442 9.43 -18.03 15.63
CA PHE A 442 8.03 -17.64 15.53
C PHE A 442 7.50 -17.71 14.09
N TYR A 443 8.19 -17.05 13.14
CA TYR A 443 7.80 -17.02 11.74
C TYR A 443 7.84 -18.40 11.10
N LYS A 444 8.88 -19.18 11.41
CA LYS A 444 8.98 -20.58 11.02
C LYS A 444 7.78 -21.39 11.48
N ASN A 445 7.30 -21.18 12.71
CA ASN A 445 6.14 -21.90 13.24
C ASN A 445 4.81 -21.47 12.61
N ILE A 446 4.60 -20.18 12.34
CA ILE A 446 3.36 -19.75 11.65
C ILE A 446 3.35 -20.14 10.17
N TRP A 447 4.50 -20.32 9.52
CA TRP A 447 4.57 -20.74 8.11
C TRP A 447 4.68 -22.26 7.91
N LYS A 448 5.07 -23.02 8.95
CA LYS A 448 5.31 -24.47 8.87
C LYS A 448 4.19 -25.24 8.17
N GLY A 449 4.48 -25.90 7.06
CA GLY A 449 3.51 -26.72 6.32
C GLY A 449 2.43 -25.92 5.58
N ILE A 450 2.59 -24.60 5.43
CA ILE A 450 1.77 -23.77 4.55
C ILE A 450 2.63 -23.44 3.32
N ASP A 451 2.21 -23.87 2.13
CA ASP A 451 2.91 -23.49 0.90
C ASP A 451 2.69 -22.00 0.59
N LEU A 452 3.76 -21.21 0.67
CA LEU A 452 3.79 -19.78 0.40
C LEU A 452 4.71 -19.44 -0.78
N SER A 453 5.26 -20.44 -1.46
CA SER A 453 6.30 -20.30 -2.51
C SER A 453 5.84 -19.52 -3.75
N ARG A 454 4.51 -19.41 -3.94
CA ARG A 454 3.88 -18.62 -5.02
C ARG A 454 3.35 -17.25 -4.57
N TYR A 455 3.37 -16.94 -3.27
CA TYR A 455 2.79 -15.73 -2.70
C TYR A 455 3.83 -14.64 -2.52
N PHE A 456 3.41 -13.40 -2.61
CA PHE A 456 4.23 -12.23 -2.33
C PHE A 456 4.18 -11.87 -0.85
N CYS A 457 5.25 -11.24 -0.36
CA CYS A 457 5.33 -10.74 1.01
C CYS A 457 5.68 -9.25 1.04
N ILE A 458 5.07 -8.51 1.95
CA ILE A 458 5.51 -7.20 2.38
C ILE A 458 5.78 -7.28 3.87
N PHE A 459 6.96 -6.85 4.30
CA PHE A 459 7.36 -6.86 5.69
C PHE A 459 7.81 -5.47 6.09
N PHE A 460 7.23 -4.94 7.16
CA PHE A 460 7.69 -3.71 7.80
C PHE A 460 8.28 -4.08 9.15
N PHE A 461 9.59 -3.91 9.28
CA PHE A 461 10.31 -4.18 10.50
C PHE A 461 10.46 -2.91 11.33
N TRP A 462 10.29 -3.04 12.63
CA TRP A 462 10.64 -1.99 13.57
C TRP A 462 12.15 -1.97 13.79
N ALA A 463 12.83 -3.12 13.82
CA ALA A 463 14.29 -3.24 13.87
C ALA A 463 14.88 -3.67 12.52
N VAL A 464 16.21 -3.66 12.38
CA VAL A 464 16.86 -4.34 11.25
C VAL A 464 16.75 -5.85 11.50
N PRO A 465 16.18 -6.64 10.57
CA PRO A 465 16.04 -8.09 10.75
C PRO A 465 17.39 -8.81 10.71
N SER A 466 17.48 -9.98 11.36
CA SER A 466 18.67 -10.82 11.26
C SER A 466 18.78 -11.49 9.89
N ASP A 467 20.00 -11.90 9.53
CA ASP A 467 20.26 -12.63 8.28
C ASP A 467 19.43 -13.91 8.18
N GLU A 468 19.24 -14.63 9.30
CA GLU A 468 18.44 -15.86 9.34
C GLU A 468 16.97 -15.59 9.02
N LEU A 469 16.41 -14.46 9.48
CA LEU A 469 15.05 -14.09 9.16
C LEU A 469 14.90 -13.69 7.69
N VAL A 470 15.88 -12.95 7.15
CA VAL A 470 15.93 -12.60 5.72
C VAL A 470 16.00 -13.85 4.85
N ASP A 471 16.85 -14.82 5.23
CA ASP A 471 16.97 -16.11 4.53
C ASP A 471 15.69 -16.94 4.63
N LEU A 472 15.04 -16.97 5.79
CA LEU A 472 13.75 -17.63 5.95
C LEU A 472 12.69 -17.03 5.03
N ILE A 473 12.63 -15.70 4.92
CA ILE A 473 11.69 -14.99 4.02
C ILE A 473 12.01 -15.29 2.56
N HIS A 474 13.29 -15.23 2.17
CA HIS A 474 13.78 -15.57 0.82
C HIS A 474 13.32 -16.96 0.37
N GLN A 475 13.42 -17.95 1.28
CA GLN A 475 13.05 -19.34 1.01
C GLN A 475 11.54 -19.59 1.03
N THR A 476 10.77 -18.75 1.73
CA THR A 476 9.33 -18.95 1.96
C THR A 476 8.46 -18.36 0.85
N PHE A 477 8.81 -17.17 0.34
CA PHE A 477 7.95 -16.39 -0.54
C PHE A 477 8.47 -16.24 -1.96
N PHE A 478 7.56 -15.97 -2.90
CA PHE A 478 7.90 -15.82 -4.30
C PHE A 478 8.68 -14.53 -4.60
N TYR A 479 8.30 -13.44 -3.94
CA TYR A 479 8.98 -12.15 -3.96
C TYR A 479 8.59 -11.34 -2.72
N SER A 480 9.56 -10.66 -2.12
CA SER A 480 9.36 -9.94 -0.85
C SER A 480 9.85 -8.50 -0.91
N TYR A 481 9.05 -7.58 -0.37
CA TYR A 481 9.47 -6.22 -0.04
C TYR A 481 9.72 -6.09 1.46
N LEU A 482 10.93 -5.73 1.85
CA LEU A 482 11.33 -5.53 3.25
C LEU A 482 11.52 -4.04 3.52
N TYR A 483 10.85 -3.50 4.53
CA TYR A 483 10.98 -2.10 4.94
C TYR A 483 11.53 -2.03 6.35
N ILE A 484 12.43 -1.08 6.59
CA ILE A 484 12.90 -0.73 7.93
C ILE A 484 12.47 0.71 8.27
N ASP A 485 12.05 0.95 9.52
CA ASP A 485 11.62 2.28 10.01
C ASP A 485 12.74 3.03 10.73
N LEU A 486 13.19 4.14 10.15
CA LEU A 486 14.26 5.00 10.69
C LEU A 486 13.75 6.43 10.95
N PRO A 487 13.87 6.97 12.18
CA PRO A 487 13.46 8.34 12.52
C PRO A 487 14.41 9.42 11.94
N SER A 488 15.56 9.01 11.40
CA SER A 488 16.55 9.85 10.70
C SER A 488 17.61 8.97 10.01
N PHE A 489 18.23 9.46 8.93
CA PHE A 489 19.42 8.84 8.34
C PHE A 489 20.72 9.18 9.10
N ASP A 490 20.72 10.19 9.97
CA ASP A 490 21.88 10.54 10.80
C ASP A 490 21.99 9.61 12.02
N GLN A 491 23.11 8.88 12.12
CA GLN A 491 23.34 7.91 13.19
C GLN A 491 23.45 8.58 14.56
N GLU A 492 24.18 9.69 14.69
CA GLU A 492 24.37 10.37 15.99
C GLU A 492 23.02 10.80 16.57
N LYS A 493 22.15 11.32 15.71
CA LYS A 493 20.77 11.67 16.06
C LYS A 493 19.94 10.44 16.41
N ARG A 494 19.98 9.35 15.64
CA ARG A 494 19.27 8.11 15.99
C ARG A 494 19.69 7.61 17.38
N MET A 495 20.99 7.52 17.64
CA MET A 495 21.53 7.07 18.94
C MET A 495 21.12 8.01 20.08
N ARG A 496 21.09 9.32 19.82
CA ARG A 496 20.63 10.31 20.81
C ARG A 496 19.15 10.13 21.13
N LEU A 497 18.30 9.99 20.11
CA LEU A 497 16.85 9.80 20.28
C LEU A 497 16.55 8.52 21.08
N GLU A 498 17.25 7.43 20.79
CA GLU A 498 17.15 6.17 21.55
C GLU A 498 17.59 6.36 23.00
N LYS A 499 18.78 6.93 23.23
CA LYS A 499 19.33 7.15 24.57
C LYS A 499 18.42 8.01 25.45
N GLU A 500 17.72 8.97 24.86
CA GLU A 500 16.75 9.82 25.55
C GLU A 500 15.36 9.17 25.71
N GLY A 501 15.19 7.91 25.27
CA GLY A 501 13.92 7.18 25.35
C GLY A 501 12.83 7.72 24.43
N LEU A 502 13.20 8.48 23.39
CA LEU A 502 12.27 9.10 22.45
C LEU A 502 11.91 8.18 21.29
N THR A 503 12.64 7.08 21.09
CA THR A 503 12.38 6.07 20.06
C THR A 503 12.61 4.67 20.60
N LYS A 504 12.10 3.67 19.87
CA LYS A 504 12.57 2.29 19.93
C LYS A 504 14.08 2.20 19.66
N ASN A 505 14.68 1.05 19.96
CA ASN A 505 16.08 0.77 19.62
C ASN A 505 16.36 1.09 18.14
N GLN A 506 17.51 1.72 17.88
CA GLN A 506 17.89 2.21 16.56
C GLN A 506 19.13 1.48 16.04
N PRO A 507 19.17 1.17 14.74
CA PRO A 507 20.36 0.57 14.15
C PRO A 507 21.45 1.60 13.87
N THR A 508 22.69 1.12 13.96
CA THR A 508 23.89 1.78 13.43
C THR A 508 23.89 1.78 11.89
N ASN A 509 24.74 2.60 11.28
CA ASN A 509 24.93 2.61 9.84
C ASN A 509 25.55 1.30 9.34
N GLU A 510 26.39 0.65 10.14
CA GLU A 510 27.00 -0.64 9.79
C GLU A 510 25.93 -1.74 9.67
N GLU A 511 25.00 -1.80 10.62
CA GLU A 511 23.87 -2.75 10.58
C GLU A 511 22.94 -2.48 9.39
N ILE A 512 22.67 -1.20 9.07
CA ILE A 512 21.87 -0.85 7.90
C ILE A 512 22.56 -1.29 6.60
N ILE A 513 23.87 -1.00 6.46
CA ILE A 513 24.63 -1.38 5.26
C ILE A 513 24.71 -2.89 5.12
N HIS A 514 24.95 -3.63 6.22
CA HIS A 514 24.96 -5.10 6.23
C HIS A 514 23.63 -5.67 5.73
N PHE A 515 22.51 -5.12 6.20
CA PHE A 515 21.18 -5.50 5.72
C PHE A 515 20.99 -5.20 4.22
N CYS A 516 21.44 -4.04 3.74
CA CYS A 516 21.38 -3.69 2.32
C CYS A 516 22.20 -4.66 1.46
N ASP A 517 23.42 -4.99 1.88
CA ASP A 517 24.30 -5.95 1.20
C ASP A 517 23.65 -7.34 1.15
N LYS A 518 23.11 -7.81 2.29
CA LYS A 518 22.39 -9.09 2.38
C LYS A 518 21.19 -9.15 1.43
N CYS A 519 20.39 -8.09 1.32
CA CYS A 519 19.26 -8.05 0.38
C CYS A 519 19.70 -8.05 -1.09
N GLU A 520 20.83 -7.42 -1.42
CA GLU A 520 21.32 -7.36 -2.81
C GLU A 520 21.79 -8.72 -3.34
N GLU A 521 22.25 -9.60 -2.45
CA GLU A 521 22.64 -10.98 -2.80
C GLU A 521 21.45 -11.87 -3.20
N LEU A 522 20.21 -11.44 -2.93
CA LEU A 522 19.02 -12.28 -3.01
C LEU A 522 18.07 -11.82 -4.14
N GLU A 523 17.88 -12.66 -5.16
CA GLU A 523 17.17 -12.28 -6.38
C GLU A 523 15.67 -11.94 -6.21
N ASN A 524 15.01 -12.45 -5.17
CA ASN A 524 13.57 -12.27 -4.92
C ASN A 524 13.27 -11.32 -3.75
N ILE A 525 14.26 -10.54 -3.30
CA ILE A 525 14.10 -9.55 -2.24
C ILE A 525 14.36 -8.15 -2.80
N SER A 526 13.51 -7.22 -2.38
CA SER A 526 13.71 -5.79 -2.52
C SER A 526 13.53 -5.14 -1.16
N PHE A 527 14.23 -4.04 -0.92
CA PHE A 527 14.14 -3.34 0.36
C PHE A 527 13.91 -1.84 0.22
N GLY A 528 13.22 -1.25 1.19
CA GLY A 528 12.94 0.18 1.29
C GLY A 528 13.16 0.70 2.71
N ILE A 529 13.14 2.02 2.86
CA ILE A 529 13.32 2.68 4.16
C ILE A 529 12.15 3.63 4.39
N CYS A 530 11.47 3.50 5.53
CA CYS A 530 10.48 4.46 5.99
C CYS A 530 11.18 5.49 6.89
N THR A 531 10.89 6.78 6.71
CA THR A 531 11.50 7.82 7.53
C THR A 531 10.61 9.04 7.77
N ILE A 532 10.94 9.79 8.82
CA ILE A 532 10.24 11.01 9.21
C ILE A 532 11.21 12.20 9.10
N TRP A 533 10.80 13.22 8.37
CA TRP A 533 11.57 14.44 8.15
C TRP A 533 11.22 15.53 9.16
N GLY A 534 12.21 16.31 9.58
CA GLY A 534 12.03 17.39 10.55
C GLY A 534 11.82 16.91 11.99
N THR A 535 12.37 15.75 12.33
CA THR A 535 12.33 15.21 13.70
C THR A 535 13.18 16.06 14.69
N PRO A 536 12.96 15.97 16.02
CA PRO A 536 13.74 16.71 17.01
C PRO A 536 15.25 16.62 16.76
N TYR A 537 15.96 17.71 17.04
CA TYR A 537 17.40 17.85 16.76
C TYR A 537 17.76 17.90 15.27
N PHE A 538 16.81 18.23 14.38
CA PHE A 538 17.08 18.41 12.97
C PHE A 538 18.17 19.47 12.73
N SER A 539 19.07 19.18 11.78
CA SER A 539 20.10 20.12 11.35
C SER A 539 20.27 20.14 9.83
N ILE A 540 20.83 21.22 9.28
CA ILE A 540 21.14 21.30 7.85
C ILE A 540 22.17 20.23 7.44
N LYS A 541 23.14 19.95 8.33
CA LYS A 541 24.15 18.91 8.10
C LYS A 541 23.49 17.54 7.87
N GLU A 542 22.46 17.21 8.67
CA GLU A 542 21.67 16.00 8.52
C GLU A 542 20.96 15.93 7.16
N ALA A 543 20.40 17.05 6.68
CA ALA A 543 19.72 17.07 5.38
C ALA A 543 20.67 16.66 4.25
N SER A 544 21.84 17.30 4.19
CA SER A 544 22.85 17.00 3.16
C SER A 544 23.38 15.57 3.25
N SER A 545 23.65 15.06 4.47
CA SER A 545 24.11 13.67 4.63
C SER A 545 23.04 12.65 4.27
N SER A 546 21.77 12.94 4.57
CA SER A 546 20.63 12.08 4.22
C SER A 546 20.47 11.95 2.71
N GLU A 547 20.60 13.05 1.97
CA GLU A 547 20.55 13.04 0.51
C GLU A 547 21.67 12.22 -0.11
N GLU A 548 22.88 12.31 0.43
CA GLU A 548 24.03 11.53 -0.02
C GLU A 548 23.80 10.03 0.22
N ILE A 549 23.31 9.65 1.42
CA ILE A 549 22.98 8.28 1.76
C ILE A 549 21.93 7.73 0.79
N VAL A 550 20.82 8.44 0.57
CA VAL A 550 19.76 8.00 -0.35
C VAL A 550 20.26 7.85 -1.78
N SER A 551 21.07 8.82 -2.25
CA SER A 551 21.67 8.75 -3.59
C SER A 551 22.60 7.56 -3.74
N ASN A 552 23.41 7.26 -2.71
CA ASN A 552 24.29 6.10 -2.68
C ASN A 552 23.50 4.79 -2.66
N LEU A 553 22.38 4.71 -1.93
CA LEU A 553 21.52 3.53 -1.91
C LEU A 553 20.97 3.22 -3.31
N TYR A 554 20.44 4.23 -4.01
CA TYR A 554 19.96 4.05 -5.39
C TYR A 554 21.06 3.67 -6.38
N LYS A 555 22.29 4.17 -6.16
CA LYS A 555 23.42 3.91 -7.05
C LYS A 555 24.02 2.51 -6.86
N ASN A 556 24.07 2.03 -5.63
CA ASN A 556 24.82 0.82 -5.28
C ASN A 556 23.95 -0.43 -5.17
N TYR A 557 22.63 -0.30 -4.98
CA TYR A 557 21.74 -1.44 -4.74
C TYR A 557 20.59 -1.52 -5.76
N ASN A 558 20.53 -2.61 -6.52
CA ASN A 558 19.43 -2.89 -7.46
C ASN A 558 18.17 -3.35 -6.72
N SER A 559 18.31 -3.95 -5.54
CA SER A 559 17.20 -4.34 -4.66
C SER A 559 16.56 -3.15 -3.91
N PHE A 560 17.19 -1.96 -3.88
CA PHE A 560 16.63 -0.80 -3.19
C PHE A 560 15.46 -0.16 -3.93
N ILE A 561 14.25 -0.20 -3.36
CA ILE A 561 13.03 0.32 -4.01
C ILE A 561 12.71 1.77 -3.63
N GLY A 562 13.34 2.30 -2.58
CA GLY A 562 13.29 3.72 -2.26
C GLY A 562 13.00 4.05 -0.81
N VAL A 563 12.73 5.34 -0.59
CA VAL A 563 12.43 5.90 0.73
C VAL A 563 10.98 6.38 0.77
N GLU A 564 10.24 5.90 1.77
CA GLU A 564 8.93 6.45 2.14
C GLU A 564 9.14 7.51 3.20
N CYS A 565 9.15 8.78 2.78
CA CYS A 565 9.42 9.92 3.66
C CYS A 565 8.14 10.71 3.95
N MET A 566 7.85 10.95 5.24
CA MET A 566 6.78 11.84 5.69
C MET A 566 7.34 12.97 6.53
N LYS A 567 6.75 14.17 6.43
CA LYS A 567 7.05 15.24 7.39
C LYS A 567 6.48 14.85 8.76
N LEU A 568 7.20 15.20 9.82
CA LEU A 568 6.72 15.05 11.19
C LEU A 568 5.36 15.74 11.35
N HIS A 569 4.36 14.94 11.70
CA HIS A 569 2.99 15.41 11.86
C HIS A 569 2.44 15.03 13.23
N ALA A 570 1.47 15.81 13.67
CA ALA A 570 0.76 15.60 14.91
C ALA A 570 -0.21 14.43 14.78
N GLN A 571 -0.23 13.60 15.80
CA GLN A 571 -1.20 12.52 15.96
C GLN A 571 -1.79 12.59 17.37
N PRO A 572 -3.10 12.37 17.56
CA PRO A 572 -3.71 12.34 18.88
C PRO A 572 -3.00 11.36 19.82
N GLY A 573 -2.50 11.86 20.95
CA GLY A 573 -1.79 11.07 21.94
C GLY A 573 -0.30 10.83 21.68
N ALA A 574 0.26 11.23 20.53
CA ALA A 574 1.70 11.08 20.30
C ALA A 574 2.52 11.88 21.35
N PRO A 575 3.57 11.30 21.97
CA PRO A 575 4.28 11.94 23.08
C PRO A 575 4.89 13.32 22.75
N ILE A 576 5.21 13.58 21.48
CA ILE A 576 5.77 14.86 21.03
C ILE A 576 4.87 16.06 21.31
N LEU A 577 3.54 15.87 21.30
CA LEU A 577 2.59 16.96 21.59
C LEU A 577 2.70 17.47 23.03
N ARG A 578 3.21 16.64 23.95
CA ARG A 578 3.49 17.01 25.35
C ARG A 578 4.89 17.58 25.56
N GLN A 579 5.71 17.62 24.51
CA GLN A 579 7.14 17.97 24.57
C GLN A 579 7.53 19.05 23.56
N LEU A 580 6.56 19.76 22.96
CA LEU A 580 6.81 20.76 21.93
C LEU A 580 7.80 21.85 22.40
N ASP A 581 7.64 22.35 23.63
CA ASP A 581 8.53 23.37 24.18
C ASP A 581 9.96 22.87 24.40
N ARG A 582 10.15 21.59 24.75
CA ARG A 582 11.48 20.97 24.91
C ARG A 582 12.30 21.04 23.62
N PHE A 583 11.64 21.01 22.47
CA PHE A 583 12.29 20.98 21.16
C PHE A 583 12.11 22.28 20.37
N GLU A 584 11.63 23.35 21.03
CA GLU A 584 11.33 24.63 20.38
C GLU A 584 10.41 24.47 19.16
N MET A 585 9.36 23.66 19.30
CA MET A 585 8.39 23.35 18.25
C MET A 585 6.99 23.85 18.59
N TYR A 586 6.11 23.94 17.59
CA TYR A 586 4.67 24.10 17.74
C TYR A 586 3.95 23.11 16.81
N SER A 587 2.66 22.88 17.07
CA SER A 587 1.84 21.98 16.27
C SER A 587 0.68 22.73 15.62
N ASP A 588 0.32 22.30 14.41
CA ASP A 588 -0.89 22.77 13.72
C ASP A 588 -2.17 22.20 14.36
N ALA A 589 -2.07 21.11 15.15
CA ALA A 589 -3.19 20.54 15.90
C ALA A 589 -2.75 19.81 17.19
N ASP A 590 -3.35 20.16 18.32
CA ASP A 590 -3.11 19.52 19.62
C ASP A 590 -4.39 19.10 20.38
N ASN A 591 -5.57 19.44 19.86
CA ASN A 591 -6.86 19.14 20.48
C ASN A 591 -7.90 18.64 19.46
N TYR A 592 -9.00 18.06 19.97
CA TYR A 592 -10.06 17.46 19.15
C TYR A 592 -10.56 18.39 18.04
N GLN A 593 -10.86 19.65 18.36
CA GLN A 593 -11.46 20.57 17.40
C GLN A 593 -10.51 20.86 16.23
N GLN A 594 -9.21 21.01 16.49
CA GLN A 594 -8.21 21.21 15.44
C GLN A 594 -8.05 19.95 14.57
N PHE A 595 -7.92 18.76 15.18
CA PHE A 595 -7.87 17.50 14.42
C PHE A 595 -9.15 17.27 13.59
N TYR A 596 -10.31 17.60 14.14
CA TYR A 596 -11.59 17.57 13.43
C TYR A 596 -11.59 18.51 12.23
N ASN A 597 -11.09 19.74 12.37
CA ASN A 597 -10.99 20.68 11.26
C ASN A 597 -10.12 20.13 10.11
N PHE A 598 -9.00 19.49 10.42
CA PHE A 598 -8.18 18.77 9.41
C PHE A 598 -8.95 17.62 8.77
N SER A 599 -9.72 16.86 9.54
CA SER A 599 -10.59 15.81 8.98
C SER A 599 -11.66 16.37 8.03
N VAL A 600 -12.25 17.52 8.35
CA VAL A 600 -13.22 18.21 7.47
C VAL A 600 -12.56 18.65 6.17
N LEU A 601 -11.31 19.13 6.22
CA LEU A 601 -10.55 19.47 5.02
C LEU A 601 -10.36 18.23 4.15
N ASN A 602 -9.85 17.14 4.71
CA ASN A 602 -9.62 15.88 3.98
C ASN A 602 -10.90 15.31 3.38
N HIS A 603 -12.01 15.39 4.09
CA HIS A 603 -13.30 14.93 3.61
C HIS A 603 -13.79 15.68 2.36
N LYS A 604 -13.36 16.93 2.17
CA LYS A 604 -13.68 17.75 0.99
C LYS A 604 -12.69 17.60 -0.16
N LEU A 605 -11.55 16.93 0.04
CA LEU A 605 -10.56 16.74 -1.02
C LEU A 605 -11.05 15.71 -2.04
N ASP A 606 -10.68 15.91 -3.29
CA ASP A 606 -10.88 14.90 -4.32
C ASP A 606 -10.07 13.64 -4.00
N LYS A 607 -10.61 12.46 -4.37
CA LYS A 607 -10.01 11.14 -4.09
C LYS A 607 -8.58 10.96 -4.62
N GLU A 608 -8.11 11.82 -5.52
CA GLU A 608 -6.76 11.78 -6.10
C GLU A 608 -5.72 12.59 -5.31
N GLN A 609 -6.15 13.39 -4.33
CA GLN A 609 -5.27 14.23 -3.53
C GLN A 609 -4.77 13.49 -2.28
N LYS A 610 -3.53 13.77 -1.86
CA LYS A 610 -2.97 13.22 -0.62
C LYS A 610 -3.67 13.84 0.59
N ASP A 611 -3.85 13.03 1.63
CA ASP A 611 -4.37 13.50 2.92
C ASP A 611 -3.49 14.63 3.48
N ILE A 612 -4.14 15.66 4.00
CA ILE A 612 -3.56 16.80 4.70
C ILE A 612 -3.43 16.43 6.17
N TYR A 613 -2.21 16.52 6.68
CA TYR A 613 -1.89 16.29 8.08
C TYR A 613 -1.56 17.62 8.79
N PRO A 614 -1.92 17.77 10.07
CA PRO A 614 -1.38 18.82 10.92
C PRO A 614 0.11 18.55 11.17
N TYR A 615 0.99 19.47 10.80
CA TYR A 615 2.42 19.26 10.97
C TYR A 615 2.90 19.72 12.35
N ILE A 616 4.08 19.23 12.73
CA ILE A 616 4.87 19.78 13.82
C ILE A 616 6.00 20.58 13.18
N ASN A 617 6.15 21.81 13.62
CA ASN A 617 7.05 22.78 13.02
C ASN A 617 7.98 23.37 14.08
N PHE A 618 9.21 23.71 13.70
CA PHE A 618 10.13 24.46 14.54
C PHE A 618 9.67 25.92 14.68
N LYS A 619 9.83 26.49 15.89
CA LYS A 619 9.57 27.91 16.18
C LYS A 619 10.59 28.82 15.47
N ASP A 620 11.82 28.34 15.26
CA ASP A 620 12.80 29.01 14.42
C ASP A 620 12.36 28.97 12.94
N SER A 621 11.98 30.14 12.42
CA SER A 621 11.49 30.30 11.06
C SER A 621 12.52 29.98 9.97
N LEU A 622 13.82 30.18 10.23
CA LEU A 622 14.88 29.85 9.27
C LEU A 622 15.09 28.35 9.23
N LEU A 623 15.18 27.70 10.40
CA LEU A 623 15.26 26.24 10.49
C LEU A 623 14.04 25.57 9.84
N GLN A 624 12.83 26.08 10.10
CA GLN A 624 11.62 25.51 9.52
C GLN A 624 11.57 25.64 7.99
N LYS A 625 12.03 26.77 7.43
CA LYS A 625 12.17 26.95 5.98
C LYS A 625 13.16 25.94 5.40
N GLN A 626 14.26 25.67 6.08
CA GLN A 626 15.27 24.70 5.66
C GLN A 626 14.76 23.26 5.71
N VAL A 627 13.98 22.89 6.73
CA VAL A 627 13.30 21.58 6.82
C VAL A 627 12.37 21.38 5.62
N ASN A 628 11.56 22.38 5.29
CA ASN A 628 10.63 22.28 4.15
C ASN A 628 11.38 22.20 2.81
N TYR A 629 12.43 23.02 2.63
CA TYR A 629 13.23 23.01 1.40
C TYR A 629 13.95 21.67 1.20
N SER A 630 14.62 21.16 2.24
CA SER A 630 15.33 19.87 2.17
C SER A 630 14.38 18.69 1.95
N LEU A 631 13.19 18.70 2.54
CA LEU A 631 12.18 17.69 2.25
C LEU A 631 11.74 17.70 0.78
N GLN A 632 11.54 18.88 0.22
CA GLN A 632 11.19 19.01 -1.20
C GLN A 632 12.34 18.53 -2.09
N ASP A 633 13.58 18.92 -1.77
CA ASP A 633 14.76 18.55 -2.54
C ASP A 633 15.01 17.03 -2.52
N ILE A 634 14.98 16.39 -1.34
CA ILE A 634 15.13 14.94 -1.24
C ILE A 634 13.99 14.20 -1.94
N SER A 635 12.75 14.70 -1.86
CA SER A 635 11.61 14.11 -2.57
C SER A 635 11.81 14.15 -4.09
N ASN A 636 12.28 15.27 -4.63
CA ASN A 636 12.60 15.41 -6.05
C ASN A 636 13.75 14.49 -6.47
N LYS A 637 14.80 14.38 -5.65
CA LYS A 637 15.94 13.47 -5.89
C LYS A 637 15.52 12.00 -5.85
N ILE A 638 14.66 11.62 -4.90
CA ILE A 638 14.08 10.27 -4.83
C ILE A 638 13.31 9.95 -6.11
N LEU A 639 12.41 10.86 -6.54
CA LEU A 639 11.64 10.68 -7.77
C LEU A 639 12.56 10.53 -8.99
N LYS A 640 13.57 11.40 -9.12
CA LYS A 640 14.56 11.34 -10.19
C LYS A 640 15.37 10.04 -10.15
N SER A 641 15.73 9.54 -8.96
CA SER A 641 16.45 8.27 -8.82
C SER A 641 15.59 7.06 -9.17
N ILE A 642 14.31 7.04 -8.79
CA ILE A 642 13.34 6.01 -9.18
C ILE A 642 13.18 5.99 -10.70
N GLU A 643 13.04 7.17 -11.30
CA GLU A 643 12.98 7.33 -12.75
C GLU A 643 14.26 6.79 -13.41
N ASN A 644 15.43 7.23 -12.97
CA ASN A 644 16.72 6.76 -13.46
C ASN A 644 16.88 5.25 -13.36
N LYS A 645 16.45 4.63 -12.25
CA LYS A 645 16.53 3.18 -12.05
C LYS A 645 15.64 2.43 -13.05
N LYS A 646 14.40 2.88 -13.26
CA LYS A 646 13.53 2.35 -14.33
C LYS A 646 14.13 2.52 -15.73
N TYR A 647 15.02 3.48 -15.93
CA TYR A 647 15.68 3.74 -17.20
C TYR A 647 16.97 2.93 -17.39
N LEU A 648 17.66 2.55 -16.32
CA LEU A 648 18.86 1.70 -16.37
C LEU A 648 18.54 0.24 -16.74
N ASP A 649 17.33 -0.24 -16.42
CA ASP A 649 16.89 -1.60 -16.73
C ASP A 649 16.73 -1.88 -18.24
N VAL A 650 16.75 -0.85 -19.09
CA VAL A 650 16.55 -1.03 -20.53
C VAL A 650 17.83 -0.81 -21.32
N ILE A 651 18.32 -1.88 -21.93
CA ILE A 651 19.50 -1.85 -22.78
C ILE A 651 19.08 -1.39 -24.19
N ILE A 652 19.61 -0.24 -24.64
CA ILE A 652 19.55 0.16 -26.05
C ILE A 652 20.81 -0.36 -26.72
N GLU A 653 20.72 -1.59 -27.21
CA GLU A 653 21.74 -2.18 -28.06
C GLU A 653 21.46 -1.75 -29.50
N SER A 654 22.28 -0.81 -29.99
CA SER A 654 22.41 -0.33 -31.39
C SER A 654 21.50 0.84 -31.85
N ASN A 655 22.14 1.73 -32.66
CA ASN A 655 21.63 2.92 -33.36
C ASN A 655 21.27 4.20 -32.56
N LYS A 656 22.26 4.72 -31.85
CA LYS A 656 22.26 6.09 -31.29
C LYS A 656 21.89 7.17 -32.33
N GLU A 657 22.39 7.07 -33.57
CA GLU A 657 22.16 8.06 -34.63
C GLU A 657 20.70 8.14 -35.11
N GLU A 658 19.98 7.02 -35.11
CA GLU A 658 18.60 6.96 -35.61
C GLU A 658 17.64 7.56 -34.58
N ILE A 659 17.87 7.26 -33.30
CA ILE A 659 17.17 7.90 -32.17
C ILE A 659 17.50 9.41 -32.14
N GLU A 660 18.76 9.80 -32.35
CA GLU A 660 19.17 11.21 -32.47
C GLU A 660 18.46 11.94 -33.62
N LYS A 661 18.33 11.30 -34.80
CA LYS A 661 17.61 11.87 -35.94
C LYS A 661 16.13 12.12 -35.62
N LEU A 662 15.49 11.24 -34.86
CA LEU A 662 14.08 11.38 -34.47
C LEU A 662 13.89 12.45 -33.40
N TYR A 663 14.81 12.54 -32.44
CA TYR A 663 14.85 13.63 -31.45
C TYR A 663 15.04 14.99 -32.12
N ASN A 664 16.00 15.09 -33.04
CA ASN A 664 16.28 16.33 -33.78
C ASN A 664 15.11 16.75 -34.68
N LYS A 665 14.24 15.81 -35.09
CA LYS A 665 12.98 16.07 -35.81
C LYS A 665 11.81 16.45 -34.88
N GLY A 666 12.00 16.48 -33.56
CA GLY A 666 10.96 16.75 -32.57
C GLY A 666 9.94 15.62 -32.38
N ILE A 667 10.23 14.42 -32.92
CA ILE A 667 9.32 13.26 -32.94
C ILE A 667 9.34 12.51 -31.60
N ILE A 668 10.48 12.50 -30.92
CA ILE A 668 10.65 12.00 -29.55
C ILE A 668 11.21 13.13 -28.69
N LYS A 669 10.74 13.29 -27.45
CA LYS A 669 11.15 14.41 -26.57
C LYS A 669 12.17 13.97 -25.52
N GLY A 670 12.24 12.68 -25.20
CA GLY A 670 13.15 12.14 -24.19
C GLY A 670 14.64 12.11 -24.61
N LYS A 671 15.39 13.18 -24.35
CA LYS A 671 16.80 13.05 -24.01
C LYS A 671 16.89 12.68 -22.52
N ALA A 672 17.73 11.72 -22.15
CA ALA A 672 18.26 11.72 -20.79
C ALA A 672 19.18 12.95 -20.72
N ASP A 673 18.79 13.99 -20.00
CA ASP A 673 19.71 15.08 -19.76
C ASP A 673 20.92 14.50 -19.02
N ASN A 674 22.10 14.62 -19.64
CA ASN A 674 23.37 14.47 -18.93
C ASN A 674 23.49 15.65 -17.96
N ILE A 675 22.79 15.58 -16.83
CA ILE A 675 22.99 16.52 -15.73
C ILE A 675 24.08 15.89 -14.88
N SER A 676 25.30 16.41 -14.99
CA SER A 676 26.33 16.14 -14.00
C SER A 676 25.78 16.50 -12.62
N ALA A 677 26.20 15.79 -11.58
CA ALA A 677 25.90 16.18 -10.20
C ALA A 677 26.43 17.59 -9.84
N ASP A 678 27.18 18.23 -10.74
CA ASP A 678 27.92 19.47 -10.53
C ASP A 678 27.35 20.69 -11.29
N SER A 679 26.22 20.59 -12.01
CA SER A 679 25.74 21.71 -12.85
C SER A 679 24.80 22.72 -12.20
N PHE A 680 24.76 22.81 -10.86
CA PHE A 680 24.03 23.88 -10.17
C PHE A 680 24.86 24.44 -9.02
N ASN A 681 25.83 25.30 -9.35
CA ASN A 681 26.71 25.92 -8.37
C ASN A 681 26.21 27.28 -7.86
N SER A 682 25.02 27.75 -8.27
CA SER A 682 24.46 29.00 -7.73
C SER A 682 22.94 29.11 -7.84
N VAL A 683 22.35 29.90 -6.93
CA VAL A 683 20.92 30.27 -6.87
C VAL A 683 20.46 31.08 -8.11
N GLU A 684 21.40 31.59 -8.91
CA GLU A 684 21.12 32.44 -10.06
C GLU A 684 20.89 31.66 -11.36
N ASP A 685 21.46 30.45 -11.50
CA ASP A 685 21.27 29.59 -12.68
C ASP A 685 19.84 29.04 -12.82
N ILE A 686 19.11 28.96 -11.70
CA ILE A 686 17.71 28.51 -11.64
C ILE A 686 16.74 29.58 -12.16
N LYS A 687 17.13 30.86 -12.14
CA LYS A 687 16.26 31.97 -12.60
C LYS A 687 16.32 32.23 -14.10
N GLN A 688 17.43 31.91 -14.77
CA GLN A 688 17.64 32.27 -16.18
C GLN A 688 17.12 31.23 -17.18
N ASN A 689 16.97 29.96 -16.79
CA ASN A 689 16.46 28.91 -17.67
C ASN A 689 14.95 28.73 -17.46
N ASN A 690 14.15 29.46 -18.25
CA ASN A 690 12.68 29.33 -18.36
C ASN A 690 12.23 27.94 -18.88
N MET A 691 12.47 26.87 -18.10
CA MET A 691 11.95 25.51 -18.31
C MET A 691 11.04 25.07 -17.15
N LEU A 692 10.12 25.97 -16.74
CA LEU A 692 9.04 25.70 -15.78
C LEU A 692 7.65 25.66 -16.45
N HIS A 693 7.59 25.23 -17.71
CA HIS A 693 6.32 24.87 -18.37
C HIS A 693 6.35 23.40 -18.74
N GLY A 694 5.81 22.56 -17.86
CA GLY A 694 5.58 21.16 -18.19
C GLY A 694 5.53 20.14 -17.06
N PHE A 695 5.37 20.51 -15.79
CA PHE A 695 5.02 19.55 -14.72
C PHE A 695 4.11 20.22 -13.69
N GLU A 696 2.84 20.34 -14.06
CA GLU A 696 1.74 20.72 -13.18
C GLU A 696 1.43 19.56 -12.23
N ASN A 697 2.15 19.47 -11.12
CA ASN A 697 1.72 18.76 -9.91
C ASN A 697 1.75 19.71 -8.71
N ASP A 698 1.29 20.95 -8.94
CA ASP A 698 1.21 21.97 -7.91
C ASP A 698 -0.09 22.81 -7.99
N LEU A 699 -1.21 22.09 -8.14
CA LEU A 699 -2.55 22.62 -7.87
C LEU A 699 -2.78 22.83 -6.35
N PHE A 700 -1.92 22.27 -5.49
CA PHE A 700 -2.06 22.37 -4.03
C PHE A 700 -1.46 23.67 -3.46
N PHE A 701 -0.27 24.12 -3.90
CA PHE A 701 0.29 25.39 -3.43
C PHE A 701 -0.26 26.65 -4.14
N LYS A 702 -0.61 26.57 -5.43
CA LYS A 702 -1.21 27.72 -6.15
C LYS A 702 -2.60 28.07 -5.64
N TYR A 703 -3.40 27.10 -5.20
CA TYR A 703 -4.72 27.37 -4.61
C TYR A 703 -4.62 28.06 -3.24
N ILE A 704 -3.65 27.66 -2.41
CA ILE A 704 -3.44 28.27 -1.09
C ILE A 704 -2.89 29.70 -1.21
N ILE A 705 -1.96 29.98 -2.14
CA ILE A 705 -1.46 31.35 -2.35
C ILE A 705 -2.47 32.26 -3.06
N GLN A 706 -3.32 31.73 -3.95
CA GLN A 706 -4.38 32.55 -4.59
C GLN A 706 -5.58 32.85 -3.68
N LYS A 707 -5.89 32.02 -2.67
CA LYS A 707 -6.97 32.30 -1.71
C LYS A 707 -6.56 32.96 -0.41
N LEU A 708 -5.28 32.94 -0.02
CA LEU A 708 -4.80 33.61 1.20
C LEU A 708 -4.38 35.07 0.99
N ASN A 709 -4.38 35.58 -0.25
CA ASN A 709 -4.20 37.02 -0.54
C ASN A 709 -5.51 37.83 -0.48
N GLY A 710 -6.52 37.34 0.23
CA GLY A 710 -7.82 38.01 0.29
C GLY A 710 -8.63 37.67 1.53
N GLN A 711 -8.04 37.81 2.72
CA GLN A 711 -8.67 38.28 3.97
C GLN A 711 -7.76 37.94 5.16
N ILE A 712 -6.92 38.91 5.53
CA ILE A 712 -6.43 39.03 6.91
C ILE A 712 -7.48 39.87 7.64
N LEU A 713 -8.13 39.28 8.63
CA LEU A 713 -8.51 39.88 9.92
C LEU A 713 -8.81 38.78 10.93
#